data_AF-A0A256Y650-F1
#
_entry.id   AF-A0A256Y650-F1
#
_cell.length_a   1.000
_cell.length_b   1.000
_cell.length_c   1.000
_cell.angle_alpha   90.00
_cell.angle_beta   90.00
_cell.angle_gamma   90.00
#
_symmetry.space_group_name_H-M   'P 1'
#
loop_
_entity.id
_entity.type
_entity.pdbx_description
1 polymer ?
#
loop_
_entity_poly.entity_id
_entity_poly.type
_entity_poly.pdbx_seq_one_letter_code
_entity_poly.pdbx_strand_id
1 'polypeptide(L)'
;MPEIKLIIEKTLLNGIVKPPASKSFTHRAIICASLSNKISKIYNPLICQDTLCTINAFKALGAEIYFKNGFIEIRGIGNNLNKKNSSCEINCKNSGSTMRFIIPICALLCNSAKITGSDGLLKRPIFPIIDALRQLNANIICNKEFPPVLIEKSDLKPNIIKIKGNISSQYISGLLFILPLLKEKTQIIITTEVESKNYILMTLDVLKKFGIKIHSSDDLKNFVIEPNQKYISVENLLIENDYSSAAFLFAGGVLAAKNQIIIKGLNENSLQGDRKIINILEQMNAKISFAENNFIVEKSNLKAVEIDAKDIPDLVPILCVIASQANGKTIIKNTERLKIKECNRSEAIVVNLRQMNANIIEKQNSIEIIGPAQLSGTIINPFDDHRIAMACTIAGFIAKSDTIIKNPVCIKKSYPDFFDDLRILGANLMPFFDGLGRKIKIAMYGDSHGKKIGVLISGISKNIKITNKDIQDEVDKRKSTSDLTTARKEQDKINIISGIENQYTNGKTIMIEIQNKNINSNAYESIKNTPRPGHADFVARQKYASVFDLSGGGFASGRMTAVMVAAGAIAKKVLQNKGVKICAYVKQIENIKLDKQICLNDILKNKKIIKKIKELKNKNDSVGGIVECIITGLPIGLGEPLFDSVESVISHSMFCIPAIKAIEFGSGFKSVQNYGSQNNDEFYFDGEGNVKTHTNNCGGILGGITNSMPVVFRVAVKPTSSIGIWQNTINIKTFQNVKIKIQGRHDPCIAIRVPPIVEAMAAISILDLFEQK
;
A
#
# COMPACT_ATOMS: atom_id res chain seq x y z
N MET A 1 -7.85 -7.27 -2.27
CA MET A 1 -7.74 -5.88 -1.75
C MET A 1 -8.29 -4.95 -2.82
N PRO A 2 -9.00 -3.85 -2.48
CA PRO A 2 -9.25 -2.80 -3.47
C PRO A 2 -7.91 -2.35 -4.06
N GLU A 3 -7.87 -2.14 -5.36
CA GLU A 3 -6.67 -1.71 -6.07
C GLU A 3 -6.30 -0.32 -5.57
N ILE A 4 -5.23 -0.22 -4.75
CA ILE A 4 -4.72 1.07 -4.30
C ILE A 4 -4.27 1.83 -5.55
N LYS A 5 -4.74 3.06 -5.70
CA LYS A 5 -4.31 3.96 -6.77
C LYS A 5 -3.69 5.22 -6.16
N LEU A 6 -2.81 5.87 -6.90
CA LEU A 6 -2.23 7.16 -6.51
C LEU A 6 -2.54 8.17 -7.60
N ILE A 7 -3.26 9.22 -7.26
CA ILE A 7 -3.40 10.41 -8.12
C ILE A 7 -2.17 11.28 -7.94
N ILE A 8 -1.64 11.71 -9.07
CA ILE A 8 -0.48 12.56 -9.22
C ILE A 8 -0.95 13.79 -9.97
N GLU A 9 -0.90 14.93 -9.28
CA GLU A 9 -1.20 16.21 -9.89
C GLU A 9 0.09 16.84 -10.43
N LYS A 10 -0.07 17.71 -11.44
CA LYS A 10 1.00 18.56 -11.92
C LYS A 10 1.58 19.37 -10.76
N THR A 11 2.87 19.22 -10.50
CA THR A 11 3.52 19.84 -9.33
C THR A 11 4.92 20.34 -9.67
N LEU A 12 5.34 21.42 -9.01
CA LEU A 12 6.74 21.86 -9.00
C LEU A 12 7.41 21.43 -7.68
N LEU A 13 8.63 20.92 -7.78
CA LEU A 13 9.39 20.38 -6.66
C LEU A 13 10.40 21.40 -6.13
N ASN A 14 10.56 21.49 -4.81
CA ASN A 14 11.56 22.34 -4.18
C ASN A 14 11.91 21.81 -2.79
N GLY A 15 13.20 21.81 -2.44
CA GLY A 15 13.64 21.43 -1.10
C GLY A 15 14.82 20.47 -1.11
N ILE A 16 14.98 19.76 0.00
CA ILE A 16 16.11 18.87 0.28
C ILE A 16 15.58 17.45 0.46
N VAL A 17 16.23 16.49 -0.18
CA VAL A 17 15.88 15.08 -0.12
C VAL A 17 17.15 14.22 -0.02
N LYS A 18 17.02 13.03 0.59
CA LYS A 18 18.10 12.05 0.67
C LYS A 18 17.62 10.72 0.08
N PRO A 19 18.20 10.22 -1.02
CA PRO A 19 17.85 8.92 -1.56
C PRO A 19 18.21 7.80 -0.56
N PRO A 20 17.56 6.62 -0.68
CA PRO A 20 17.79 5.50 0.22
C PRO A 20 19.19 4.93 -0.01
N ALA A 21 19.63 4.08 0.93
CA ALA A 21 20.85 3.30 0.80
C ALA A 21 20.80 2.33 -0.39
N SER A 22 21.97 1.96 -0.93
CA SER A 22 22.04 1.06 -2.07
C SER A 22 21.59 -0.36 -1.73
N LYS A 23 20.57 -0.83 -2.45
CA LYS A 23 20.05 -2.20 -2.35
C LYS A 23 21.15 -3.23 -2.64
N SER A 24 21.93 -2.95 -3.68
CA SER A 24 22.96 -3.87 -4.20
C SER A 24 24.14 -4.03 -3.26
N PHE A 25 24.59 -2.94 -2.63
CA PHE A 25 25.58 -2.99 -1.55
C PHE A 25 25.00 -3.67 -0.31
N THR A 26 23.77 -3.35 0.07
CA THR A 26 23.12 -3.94 1.26
C THR A 26 23.06 -5.47 1.16
N HIS A 27 22.66 -6.04 0.01
CA HIS A 27 22.70 -7.50 -0.19
C HIS A 27 24.10 -8.09 0.05
N ARG A 28 25.13 -7.53 -0.61
CA ARG A 28 26.52 -8.00 -0.53
C ARG A 28 27.06 -7.91 0.88
N ALA A 29 26.81 -6.80 1.56
CA ALA A 29 27.22 -6.57 2.93
C ALA A 29 26.58 -7.58 3.89
N ILE A 30 25.27 -7.82 3.78
CA ILE A 30 24.57 -8.83 4.59
C ILE A 30 25.14 -10.23 4.34
N ILE A 31 25.40 -10.59 3.08
CA ILE A 31 25.99 -11.89 2.73
C ILE A 31 27.36 -12.05 3.37
N CYS A 32 28.28 -11.10 3.15
CA CYS A 32 29.65 -11.20 3.67
C CYS A 32 29.69 -11.16 5.22
N ALA A 33 28.86 -10.31 5.84
CA ALA A 33 28.72 -10.25 7.28
C ALA A 33 28.18 -11.56 7.86
N SER A 34 27.21 -12.19 7.17
CA SER A 34 26.65 -13.46 7.61
C SER A 34 27.63 -14.61 7.43
N LEU A 35 28.56 -14.54 6.47
CA LEU A 35 29.63 -15.54 6.30
C LEU A 35 30.82 -15.31 7.25
N SER A 36 30.90 -14.16 7.94
CA SER A 36 31.99 -13.82 8.86
C SER A 36 31.95 -14.60 10.18
N ASN A 37 33.10 -14.67 10.85
CA ASN A 37 33.31 -15.47 12.06
C ASN A 37 32.97 -14.77 13.39
N LYS A 38 32.76 -13.46 13.38
CA LYS A 38 32.38 -12.64 14.56
C LYS A 38 31.18 -11.74 14.21
N ILE A 39 30.96 -10.71 15.03
CA ILE A 39 29.88 -9.74 14.88
C ILE A 39 30.28 -8.66 13.87
N SER A 40 29.45 -8.44 12.87
CA SER A 40 29.56 -7.29 11.96
C SER A 40 28.43 -6.30 12.19
N LYS A 41 28.69 -5.00 11.98
CA LYS A 41 27.66 -3.95 12.02
C LYS A 41 27.62 -3.21 10.69
N ILE A 42 26.43 -3.17 10.09
CA ILE A 42 26.17 -2.51 8.81
C ILE A 42 25.28 -1.31 9.06
N TYR A 43 25.82 -0.11 8.85
CA TYR A 43 25.14 1.17 9.03
C TYR A 43 24.46 1.62 7.73
N ASN A 44 23.33 2.33 7.89
CA ASN A 44 22.49 2.76 6.76
C ASN A 44 22.09 1.62 5.80
N PRO A 45 21.69 0.42 6.25
CA PRO A 45 21.25 -0.63 5.32
C PRO A 45 19.88 -0.27 4.72
N LEU A 46 19.67 -0.59 3.44
CA LEU A 46 18.33 -0.51 2.87
C LEU A 46 17.47 -1.67 3.36
N ILE A 47 16.44 -1.40 4.16
CA ILE A 47 15.45 -2.41 4.57
C ILE A 47 14.25 -2.35 3.64
N CYS A 48 14.25 -3.22 2.62
CA CYS A 48 13.17 -3.35 1.65
C CYS A 48 12.77 -4.82 1.48
N GLN A 49 11.75 -5.08 0.67
CA GLN A 49 11.25 -6.45 0.45
C GLN A 49 12.37 -7.43 0.01
N ASP A 50 13.28 -6.97 -0.85
CA ASP A 50 14.37 -7.82 -1.37
C ASP A 50 15.44 -8.12 -0.32
N THR A 51 15.92 -7.11 0.40
CA THR A 51 16.98 -7.29 1.43
C THR A 51 16.44 -8.05 2.64
N LEU A 52 15.15 -7.91 2.97
CA LEU A 52 14.46 -8.76 3.94
C LEU A 52 14.45 -10.23 3.51
N CYS A 53 14.29 -10.54 2.22
CA CYS A 53 14.43 -11.92 1.73
C CYS A 53 15.86 -12.46 1.98
N THR A 54 16.89 -11.65 1.74
CA THR A 54 18.28 -12.05 2.05
C THR A 54 18.50 -12.24 3.55
N ILE A 55 18.02 -11.33 4.39
CA ILE A 55 18.11 -11.45 5.85
C ILE A 55 17.43 -12.75 6.32
N ASN A 56 16.21 -13.03 5.84
CA ASN A 56 15.48 -14.23 6.21
C ASN A 56 16.16 -15.50 5.72
N ALA A 57 16.78 -15.47 4.53
CA ALA A 57 17.56 -16.58 4.01
C ALA A 57 18.75 -16.91 4.94
N PHE A 58 19.50 -15.90 5.38
CA PHE A 58 20.61 -16.14 6.31
C PHE A 58 20.16 -16.51 7.73
N LYS A 59 19.02 -16.00 8.20
CA LYS A 59 18.41 -16.50 9.44
C LYS A 59 18.07 -17.98 9.35
N ALA A 60 17.54 -18.43 8.21
CA ALA A 60 17.27 -19.86 7.97
C ALA A 60 18.56 -20.70 7.89
N LEU A 61 19.68 -20.10 7.52
CA LEU A 61 21.02 -20.72 7.56
C LEU A 61 21.71 -20.59 8.93
N GLY A 62 21.05 -20.03 9.94
CA GLY A 62 21.56 -19.95 11.32
C GLY A 62 22.30 -18.66 11.68
N ALA A 63 22.31 -17.64 10.83
CA ALA A 63 22.85 -16.32 11.20
C ALA A 63 21.89 -15.58 12.14
N GLU A 64 22.41 -14.92 13.17
CA GLU A 64 21.60 -14.08 14.06
C GLU A 64 21.69 -12.63 13.59
N ILE A 65 20.55 -12.06 13.18
CA ILE A 65 20.49 -10.70 12.62
C ILE A 65 19.50 -9.86 13.44
N TYR A 66 20.04 -8.82 14.07
CA TYR A 66 19.34 -7.90 14.97
C TYR A 66 19.24 -6.50 14.35
N PHE A 67 18.04 -5.94 14.36
CA PHE A 67 17.80 -4.55 13.95
C PHE A 67 18.07 -3.62 15.13
N LYS A 68 18.94 -2.64 14.93
CA LYS A 68 19.24 -1.57 15.89
C LYS A 68 18.91 -0.22 15.26
N ASN A 69 18.92 0.85 16.05
CA ASN A 69 18.65 2.18 15.51
C ASN A 69 19.80 2.61 14.57
N GLY A 70 19.51 2.74 13.27
CA GLY A 70 20.47 3.18 12.24
C GLY A 70 21.43 2.10 11.68
N PHE A 71 21.41 0.86 12.19
CA PHE A 71 22.26 -0.23 11.71
C PHE A 71 21.67 -1.62 11.96
N ILE A 72 22.20 -2.64 11.27
CA ILE A 72 21.96 -4.05 11.57
C ILE A 72 23.21 -4.69 12.16
N GLU A 73 23.03 -5.44 13.23
CA GLU A 73 24.07 -6.27 13.84
C GLU A 73 23.88 -7.72 13.37
N ILE A 74 24.95 -8.30 12.83
CA ILE A 74 24.93 -9.66 12.27
C ILE A 74 25.99 -10.49 12.97
N ARG A 75 25.55 -11.57 13.64
CA ARG A 75 26.44 -12.64 14.11
C ARG A 75 26.46 -13.72 13.03
N GLY A 76 27.58 -13.80 12.33
CA GLY A 76 27.73 -14.69 11.18
C GLY A 76 27.89 -16.15 11.56
N ILE A 77 27.73 -17.02 10.56
CA ILE A 77 27.86 -18.47 10.66
C ILE A 77 29.29 -18.96 10.37
N GLY A 78 30.26 -18.06 10.26
CA GLY A 78 31.65 -18.35 9.86
C GLY A 78 32.33 -19.45 10.69
N ASN A 79 32.03 -19.52 11.99
CA ASN A 79 32.59 -20.55 12.89
C ASN A 79 31.98 -21.94 12.68
N ASN A 80 30.82 -22.03 12.02
CA ASN A 80 30.06 -23.25 11.80
C ASN A 80 30.00 -23.67 10.33
N LEU A 81 30.77 -23.05 9.42
CA LEU A 81 30.75 -23.38 7.98
C LEU A 81 31.07 -24.85 7.70
N ASN A 82 31.84 -25.51 8.57
CA ASN A 82 32.19 -26.93 8.45
C ASN A 82 31.08 -27.89 8.94
N LYS A 83 30.10 -27.40 9.70
CA LYS A 83 28.93 -28.17 10.11
C LYS A 83 27.84 -27.91 9.07
N LYS A 84 27.73 -28.79 8.07
CA LYS A 84 26.65 -28.68 7.07
C LYS A 84 25.30 -28.59 7.80
N ASN A 85 24.56 -27.53 7.54
CA ASN A 85 23.25 -27.32 8.14
C ASN A 85 22.27 -28.43 7.73
N SER A 86 21.32 -28.70 8.62
CA SER A 86 20.12 -29.49 8.34
C SER A 86 19.30 -28.89 7.18
N SER A 87 18.30 -29.63 6.71
CA SER A 87 17.44 -29.22 5.60
C SER A 87 16.86 -27.81 5.79
N CYS A 88 16.86 -27.00 4.72
CA CYS A 88 16.28 -25.65 4.77
C CYS A 88 15.38 -25.37 3.56
N GLU A 89 14.33 -24.56 3.76
CA GLU A 89 13.48 -24.05 2.69
C GLU A 89 13.56 -22.51 2.69
N ILE A 90 13.96 -21.95 1.54
CA ILE A 90 14.18 -20.50 1.38
C ILE A 90 13.22 -19.97 0.31
N ASN A 91 12.28 -19.15 0.73
CA ASN A 91 11.38 -18.44 -0.17
C ASN A 91 11.92 -17.03 -0.46
N CYS A 92 12.43 -16.83 -1.68
CA CYS A 92 12.98 -15.56 -2.14
C CYS A 92 11.92 -14.53 -2.54
N LYS A 93 10.62 -14.89 -2.49
CA LYS A 93 9.49 -14.07 -2.97
C LYS A 93 9.77 -13.57 -4.40
N ASN A 94 9.74 -12.27 -4.64
CA ASN A 94 10.06 -11.61 -5.93
C ASN A 94 11.53 -11.19 -6.04
N SER A 95 12.39 -11.53 -5.08
CA SER A 95 13.78 -11.06 -5.01
C SER A 95 14.70 -11.89 -5.90
N GLY A 96 14.97 -11.37 -7.09
CA GLY A 96 15.86 -12.02 -8.02
C GLY A 96 17.28 -12.17 -7.47
N SER A 97 17.84 -11.10 -6.89
CA SER A 97 19.19 -11.09 -6.33
C SER A 97 19.37 -12.10 -5.20
N THR A 98 18.42 -12.16 -4.26
CA THR A 98 18.47 -13.14 -3.16
C THR A 98 18.60 -14.56 -3.70
N MET A 99 17.77 -14.93 -4.68
CA MET A 99 17.80 -16.27 -5.27
C MET A 99 19.15 -16.58 -5.93
N ARG A 100 19.71 -15.67 -6.73
CA ARG A 100 21.00 -15.89 -7.41
C ARG A 100 22.17 -16.02 -6.44
N PHE A 101 22.11 -15.31 -5.31
CA PHE A 101 23.18 -15.35 -4.31
C PHE A 101 23.05 -16.54 -3.35
N ILE A 102 21.83 -16.94 -3.00
CA ILE A 102 21.62 -17.99 -2.00
C ILE A 102 21.79 -19.40 -2.57
N ILE A 103 21.53 -19.61 -3.87
CA ILE A 103 21.75 -20.91 -4.54
C ILE A 103 23.18 -21.44 -4.33
N PRO A 104 24.26 -20.71 -4.69
CA PRO A 104 25.62 -21.19 -4.48
C PRO A 104 25.95 -21.37 -2.99
N ILE A 105 25.41 -20.51 -2.11
CA ILE A 105 25.63 -20.60 -0.66
C ILE A 105 25.01 -21.87 -0.08
N CYS A 106 23.78 -22.20 -0.46
CA CYS A 106 23.13 -23.45 -0.03
C CYS A 106 23.82 -24.69 -0.61
N ALA A 107 24.35 -24.61 -1.84
CA ALA A 107 25.13 -25.71 -2.44
C ALA A 107 26.39 -26.03 -1.63
N LEU A 108 27.02 -25.02 -1.02
CA LEU A 108 28.16 -25.22 -0.13
C LEU A 108 27.74 -25.71 1.27
N LEU A 109 26.73 -25.08 1.87
CA LEU A 109 26.46 -25.17 3.32
C LEU A 109 25.40 -26.19 3.74
N CYS A 110 24.52 -26.63 2.84
CA CYS A 110 23.35 -27.42 3.20
C CYS A 110 23.48 -28.90 2.81
N ASN A 111 22.89 -29.80 3.61
CA ASN A 111 22.68 -31.19 3.21
C ASN A 111 21.48 -31.34 2.26
N SER A 112 20.46 -30.49 2.43
CA SER A 112 19.31 -30.39 1.54
C SER A 112 18.76 -28.97 1.59
N ALA A 113 18.42 -28.39 0.44
CA ALA A 113 17.77 -27.08 0.39
C ALA A 113 16.73 -27.00 -0.73
N LYS A 114 15.61 -26.34 -0.45
CA LYS A 114 14.62 -25.96 -1.46
C LYS A 114 14.57 -24.44 -1.57
N ILE A 115 14.87 -23.92 -2.76
CA ILE A 115 14.85 -22.49 -3.05
C ILE A 115 13.70 -22.20 -4.00
N THR A 116 12.76 -21.38 -3.54
CA THR A 116 11.52 -21.05 -4.26
C THR A 116 11.24 -19.55 -4.26
N GLY A 117 10.18 -19.13 -4.93
CA GLY A 117 9.76 -17.74 -5.05
C GLY A 117 8.30 -17.59 -5.48
N SER A 118 7.91 -16.38 -5.82
CA SER A 118 6.62 -16.06 -6.45
C SER A 118 6.57 -16.52 -7.90
N ASP A 119 5.37 -16.62 -8.48
CA ASP A 119 5.15 -17.05 -9.88
C ASP A 119 5.99 -16.27 -10.89
N GLY A 120 6.13 -14.95 -10.71
CA GLY A 120 6.97 -14.12 -11.57
C GLY A 120 8.47 -14.43 -11.46
N LEU A 121 8.95 -14.86 -10.28
CA LEU A 121 10.33 -15.28 -10.10
C LEU A 121 10.58 -16.70 -10.63
N LEU A 122 9.59 -17.59 -10.52
CA LEU A 122 9.63 -18.95 -11.08
C LEU A 122 9.74 -18.96 -12.61
N LYS A 123 9.40 -17.85 -13.29
CA LYS A 123 9.54 -17.70 -14.75
C LYS A 123 10.86 -17.07 -15.19
N ARG A 124 11.79 -16.77 -14.27
CA ARG A 124 13.07 -16.14 -14.63
C ARG A 124 14.16 -17.18 -14.78
N PRO A 125 14.99 -17.12 -15.84
CA PRO A 125 16.04 -18.10 -16.06
C PRO A 125 17.05 -18.07 -14.91
N ILE A 126 17.51 -19.26 -14.53
CA ILE A 126 18.52 -19.49 -13.48
C ILE A 126 19.58 -20.52 -13.90
N PHE A 127 19.42 -21.16 -15.06
CA PHE A 127 20.30 -22.22 -15.53
C PHE A 127 21.81 -21.90 -15.49
N PRO A 128 22.30 -20.70 -15.86
CA PRO A 128 23.75 -20.45 -15.90
C PRO A 128 24.46 -20.63 -14.55
N ILE A 129 23.82 -20.29 -13.42
CA ILE A 129 24.41 -20.51 -12.11
C ILE A 129 24.34 -21.98 -11.69
N ILE A 130 23.31 -22.71 -12.13
CA ILE A 130 23.16 -24.15 -11.89
C ILE A 130 24.22 -24.92 -12.65
N ASP A 131 24.41 -24.60 -13.93
CA ASP A 131 25.44 -25.21 -14.76
C ASP A 131 26.85 -24.98 -14.18
N ALA A 132 27.15 -23.75 -13.77
CA ALA A 132 28.42 -23.42 -13.11
C ALA A 132 28.63 -24.21 -11.81
N LEU A 133 27.58 -24.43 -11.01
CA LEU A 133 27.68 -25.25 -9.80
C LEU A 133 27.81 -26.74 -10.11
N ARG A 134 27.17 -27.25 -11.17
CA ARG A 134 27.36 -28.63 -11.64
C ARG A 134 28.79 -28.88 -12.13
N GLN A 135 29.43 -27.90 -12.76
CA GLN A 135 30.87 -27.96 -13.09
C GLN A 135 31.77 -28.09 -11.84
N LEU A 136 31.27 -27.67 -10.67
CA LEU A 136 31.88 -27.89 -9.35
C LEU A 136 31.39 -29.16 -8.64
N ASN A 137 30.72 -30.08 -9.35
CA ASN A 137 30.18 -31.32 -8.78
C ASN A 137 29.03 -31.11 -7.76
N ALA A 138 28.25 -30.03 -7.91
CA ALA A 138 27.04 -29.82 -7.11
C ALA A 138 25.87 -30.71 -7.58
N ASN A 139 25.20 -31.36 -6.62
CA ASN A 139 23.97 -32.12 -6.86
C ASN A 139 22.75 -31.18 -6.76
N ILE A 140 22.31 -30.67 -7.92
CA ILE A 140 21.25 -29.68 -8.04
C ILE A 140 20.22 -30.12 -9.08
N ILE A 141 18.96 -30.17 -8.65
CA ILE A 141 17.79 -30.50 -9.47
C ILE A 141 17.00 -29.19 -9.71
N CYS A 142 16.66 -28.94 -10.97
CA CYS A 142 15.92 -27.77 -11.41
C CYS A 142 15.04 -28.14 -12.60
N ASN A 143 13.86 -27.54 -12.70
CA ASN A 143 12.96 -27.80 -13.82
C ASN A 143 13.45 -27.04 -15.07
N LYS A 144 14.15 -27.74 -15.96
CA LYS A 144 14.80 -27.17 -17.16
C LYS A 144 15.74 -26.00 -16.80
N GLU A 145 15.26 -24.77 -16.96
CA GLU A 145 16.02 -23.54 -16.73
C GLU A 145 15.47 -22.64 -15.62
N PHE A 146 14.41 -23.08 -14.93
CA PHE A 146 13.56 -22.25 -14.09
C PHE A 146 13.42 -22.80 -12.66
N PRO A 147 13.34 -21.93 -11.63
CA PRO A 147 13.05 -22.36 -10.26
C PRO A 147 11.69 -23.08 -10.14
N PRO A 148 11.41 -23.83 -9.05
CA PRO A 148 12.22 -23.96 -7.84
C PRO A 148 13.50 -24.78 -8.06
N VAL A 149 14.49 -24.55 -7.21
CA VAL A 149 15.78 -25.26 -7.20
C VAL A 149 15.85 -26.15 -5.97
N LEU A 150 16.10 -27.44 -6.17
CA LEU A 150 16.36 -28.40 -5.12
C LEU A 150 17.85 -28.71 -5.11
N ILE A 151 18.45 -28.60 -3.94
CA ILE A 151 19.87 -28.84 -3.70
C ILE A 151 19.97 -30.02 -2.75
N GLU A 152 20.78 -31.00 -3.11
CA GLU A 152 21.12 -32.13 -2.26
C GLU A 152 22.58 -32.01 -1.80
N LYS A 153 22.99 -32.93 -0.92
CA LYS A 153 24.33 -32.94 -0.33
C LYS A 153 25.36 -32.96 -1.45
N SER A 154 26.06 -31.84 -1.59
CA SER A 154 27.05 -31.60 -2.64
C SER A 154 28.45 -31.57 -2.06
N ASP A 155 29.43 -32.18 -2.74
CA ASP A 155 30.84 -32.03 -2.41
C ASP A 155 31.49 -31.18 -3.50
N LEU A 156 31.55 -29.87 -3.25
CA LEU A 156 32.00 -28.91 -4.26
C LEU A 156 33.51 -29.07 -4.47
N LYS A 157 33.89 -29.53 -5.67
CA LYS A 157 35.29 -29.74 -6.04
C LYS A 157 35.83 -28.55 -6.82
N PRO A 158 37.01 -28.02 -6.47
CA PRO A 158 37.67 -26.95 -7.22
C PRO A 158 37.86 -27.33 -8.68
N ASN A 159 37.54 -26.40 -9.58
CA ASN A 159 37.64 -26.61 -11.02
C ASN A 159 37.79 -25.28 -11.78
N ILE A 160 38.06 -25.35 -13.07
CA ILE A 160 37.90 -24.23 -14.00
C ILE A 160 36.43 -24.15 -14.39
N ILE A 161 35.74 -23.11 -13.94
CA ILE A 161 34.32 -22.87 -14.22
C ILE A 161 34.20 -21.97 -15.45
N LYS A 162 33.43 -22.40 -16.46
CA LYS A 162 33.08 -21.58 -17.61
C LYS A 162 31.64 -21.08 -17.49
N ILE A 163 31.44 -19.76 -17.57
CA ILE A 163 30.11 -19.14 -17.45
C ILE A 163 29.91 -17.98 -18.45
N LYS A 164 28.69 -17.80 -18.95
CA LYS A 164 28.36 -16.66 -19.83
C LYS A 164 28.23 -15.35 -19.02
N GLY A 165 28.88 -14.29 -19.49
CA GLY A 165 28.94 -12.97 -18.86
C GLY A 165 27.81 -12.00 -19.24
N ASN A 166 27.15 -12.25 -20.37
CA ASN A 166 26.14 -11.39 -20.96
C ASN A 166 24.69 -11.68 -20.49
N ILE A 167 24.50 -12.61 -19.53
CA ILE A 167 23.16 -12.95 -19.02
C ILE A 167 22.87 -12.17 -17.73
N SER A 168 23.66 -12.39 -16.67
CA SER A 168 23.51 -11.69 -15.40
C SER A 168 24.80 -11.69 -14.57
N SER A 169 25.26 -10.50 -14.19
CA SER A 169 26.39 -10.30 -13.27
C SER A 169 26.17 -10.89 -11.88
N GLN A 170 24.92 -11.17 -11.51
CA GLN A 170 24.57 -11.78 -10.23
C GLN A 170 25.01 -13.25 -10.13
N TYR A 171 25.12 -13.97 -11.25
CA TYR A 171 25.61 -15.36 -11.23
C TYR A 171 27.09 -15.40 -10.85
N ILE A 172 27.90 -14.56 -11.49
CA ILE A 172 29.33 -14.42 -11.19
C ILE A 172 29.49 -13.96 -9.73
N SER A 173 28.76 -12.93 -9.31
CA SER A 173 28.79 -12.45 -7.92
C SER A 173 28.42 -13.54 -6.90
N GLY A 174 27.42 -14.37 -7.22
CA GLY A 174 27.01 -15.51 -6.38
C GLY A 174 28.13 -16.53 -6.17
N LEU A 175 28.86 -16.88 -7.24
CA LEU A 175 30.02 -17.76 -7.15
C LEU A 175 31.13 -17.14 -6.30
N LEU A 176 31.46 -15.86 -6.53
CA LEU A 176 32.53 -15.17 -5.82
C LEU A 176 32.36 -15.14 -4.30
N PHE A 177 31.14 -15.33 -3.76
CA PHE A 177 30.92 -15.46 -2.32
C PHE A 177 31.40 -16.81 -1.74
N ILE A 178 31.36 -17.89 -2.51
CA ILE A 178 31.62 -19.25 -2.00
C ILE A 178 32.98 -19.81 -2.41
N LEU A 179 33.51 -19.43 -3.57
CA LEU A 179 34.75 -19.99 -4.08
C LEU A 179 35.97 -19.76 -3.15
N PRO A 180 36.11 -18.59 -2.49
CA PRO A 180 37.22 -18.38 -1.54
C PRO A 180 37.23 -19.36 -0.36
N LEU A 181 36.10 -20.01 -0.07
CA LEU A 181 35.93 -20.96 1.03
C LEU A 181 36.30 -22.40 0.64
N LEU A 182 36.54 -22.68 -0.63
CA LEU A 182 36.90 -24.02 -1.10
C LEU A 182 38.34 -24.38 -0.69
N LYS A 183 38.62 -25.69 -0.64
CA LYS A 183 39.90 -26.23 -0.15
C LYS A 183 41.05 -26.09 -1.13
N GLU A 184 40.77 -25.94 -2.42
CA GLU A 184 41.78 -25.78 -3.47
C GLU A 184 41.41 -24.64 -4.42
N LYS A 185 42.42 -24.20 -5.17
CA LYS A 185 42.35 -23.05 -6.07
C LYS A 185 41.30 -23.24 -7.16
N THR A 186 40.50 -22.21 -7.40
CA THR A 186 39.41 -22.23 -8.40
C THR A 186 39.59 -21.09 -9.40
N GLN A 187 39.20 -21.31 -10.65
CA GLN A 187 39.20 -20.28 -11.69
C GLN A 187 37.80 -20.09 -12.28
N ILE A 188 37.40 -18.85 -12.54
CA ILE A 188 36.22 -18.53 -13.36
C ILE A 188 36.70 -17.94 -14.69
N ILE A 189 36.28 -18.55 -15.79
CA ILE A 189 36.46 -18.06 -17.15
C ILE A 189 35.09 -17.63 -17.69
N ILE A 190 34.95 -16.34 -17.98
CA ILE A 190 33.77 -15.79 -18.61
C ILE A 190 33.89 -15.93 -20.12
N THR A 191 32.95 -16.67 -20.73
CA THR A 191 33.02 -17.07 -22.15
C THR A 191 32.44 -16.05 -23.13
N THR A 192 31.75 -15.02 -22.63
CA THR A 192 31.17 -13.93 -23.42
C THR A 192 31.57 -12.58 -22.82
N GLU A 193 31.22 -11.47 -23.48
CA GLU A 193 31.46 -10.16 -22.89
C GLU A 193 30.73 -10.00 -21.54
N VAL A 194 31.41 -9.36 -20.60
CA VAL A 194 30.85 -9.05 -19.28
C VAL A 194 29.94 -7.85 -19.40
N GLU A 195 28.68 -8.03 -19.01
CA GLU A 195 27.74 -6.94 -18.89
C GLU A 195 27.46 -6.57 -17.43
N SER A 196 27.15 -5.29 -17.21
CA SER A 196 26.88 -4.76 -15.88
C SER A 196 28.09 -4.94 -14.95
N LYS A 197 29.30 -4.69 -15.50
CA LYS A 197 30.62 -4.89 -14.86
C LYS A 197 30.70 -4.30 -13.45
N ASN A 198 30.09 -3.12 -13.26
CA ASN A 198 30.07 -2.40 -11.99
C ASN A 198 29.47 -3.20 -10.83
N TYR A 199 28.54 -4.13 -11.08
CA TYR A 199 28.03 -5.01 -10.03
C TYR A 199 29.03 -6.08 -9.60
N ILE A 200 29.93 -6.51 -10.49
CA ILE A 200 31.01 -7.45 -10.15
C ILE A 200 32.09 -6.70 -9.36
N LEU A 201 32.48 -5.51 -9.82
CA LEU A 201 33.41 -4.63 -9.11
C LEU A 201 32.90 -4.30 -7.70
N MET A 202 31.61 -4.01 -7.55
CA MET A 202 30.96 -3.84 -6.24
C MET A 202 31.07 -5.10 -5.37
N THR A 203 30.92 -6.29 -5.95
CA THR A 203 31.11 -7.55 -5.20
C THR A 203 32.55 -7.67 -4.73
N LEU A 204 33.53 -7.41 -5.60
CA LEU A 204 34.96 -7.48 -5.26
C LEU A 204 35.34 -6.46 -4.16
N ASP A 205 34.81 -5.23 -4.22
CA ASP A 205 35.02 -4.19 -3.21
C ASP A 205 34.49 -4.64 -1.83
N VAL A 206 33.24 -5.15 -1.78
CA VAL A 206 32.67 -5.64 -0.52
C VAL A 206 33.44 -6.87 -0.02
N LEU A 207 33.78 -7.82 -0.88
CA LEU A 207 34.59 -8.98 -0.51
C LEU A 207 35.93 -8.57 0.12
N LYS A 208 36.62 -7.60 -0.49
CA LYS A 208 37.88 -7.04 0.03
C LYS A 208 37.71 -6.45 1.44
N LYS A 209 36.61 -5.73 1.71
CA LYS A 209 36.29 -5.18 3.04
C LYS A 209 36.10 -6.27 4.10
N PHE A 210 35.67 -7.47 3.71
CA PHE A 210 35.56 -8.64 4.58
C PHE A 210 36.78 -9.59 4.49
N GLY A 211 37.93 -9.09 4.00
CA GLY A 211 39.20 -9.81 4.02
C GLY A 211 39.41 -10.83 2.90
N ILE A 212 38.48 -10.93 1.96
CA ILE A 212 38.58 -11.84 0.82
C ILE A 212 39.35 -11.17 -0.33
N LYS A 213 40.34 -11.88 -0.87
CA LYS A 213 41.16 -11.45 -2.00
C LYS A 213 40.87 -12.32 -3.21
N ILE A 214 40.52 -11.68 -4.32
CA ILE A 214 40.27 -12.34 -5.60
C ILE A 214 41.06 -11.58 -6.66
N HIS A 215 41.84 -12.30 -7.46
CA HIS A 215 42.56 -11.72 -8.58
C HIS A 215 41.68 -11.80 -9.83
N SER A 216 41.48 -10.67 -10.52
CA SER A 216 40.71 -10.62 -11.76
C SER A 216 41.53 -9.93 -12.86
N SER A 217 41.34 -10.35 -14.10
CA SER A 217 41.85 -9.60 -15.27
C SER A 217 41.12 -8.26 -15.43
N ASP A 218 41.75 -7.29 -16.10
CA ASP A 218 41.19 -5.94 -16.31
C ASP A 218 39.86 -5.95 -17.07
N ASP A 219 39.70 -6.89 -18.00
CA ASP A 219 38.47 -7.09 -18.76
C ASP A 219 37.38 -7.86 -17.97
N LEU A 220 37.70 -8.29 -16.75
CA LEU A 220 36.89 -9.12 -15.86
C LEU A 220 36.51 -10.49 -16.46
N LYS A 221 37.24 -11.01 -17.46
CA LYS A 221 36.94 -12.32 -18.04
C LYS A 221 37.55 -13.48 -17.26
N ASN A 222 38.62 -13.26 -16.52
CA ASN A 222 39.30 -14.30 -15.77
C ASN A 222 39.38 -13.93 -14.30
N PHE A 223 38.98 -14.86 -13.42
CA PHE A 223 39.13 -14.74 -11.97
C PHE A 223 39.94 -15.91 -11.45
N VAL A 224 40.92 -15.62 -10.62
CA VAL A 224 41.74 -16.60 -9.91
C VAL A 224 41.47 -16.43 -8.41
N ILE A 225 40.95 -17.49 -7.79
CA ILE A 225 40.51 -17.50 -6.40
C ILE A 225 41.39 -18.47 -5.62
N GLU A 226 42.16 -17.94 -4.68
CA GLU A 226 42.97 -18.73 -3.76
C GLU A 226 42.10 -19.41 -2.68
N PRO A 227 42.44 -20.63 -2.25
CA PRO A 227 41.61 -21.43 -1.35
C PRO A 227 41.69 -21.02 0.12
N ASN A 228 40.83 -21.62 0.94
CA ASN A 228 40.84 -21.58 2.41
C ASN A 228 40.84 -20.17 3.01
N GLN A 229 40.31 -19.18 2.28
CA GLN A 229 40.12 -17.84 2.80
C GLN A 229 39.00 -17.82 3.83
N LYS A 230 38.99 -16.80 4.70
CA LYS A 230 37.98 -16.64 5.75
C LYS A 230 37.46 -15.21 5.74
N TYR A 231 36.15 -15.07 5.87
CA TYR A 231 35.51 -13.77 6.05
C TYR A 231 35.82 -13.23 7.46
N ILE A 232 36.41 -12.04 7.52
CA ILE A 232 36.57 -11.29 8.77
C ILE A 232 35.35 -10.40 9.02
N SER A 233 35.02 -10.14 10.28
CA SER A 233 33.90 -9.25 10.61
C SER A 233 34.30 -7.78 10.54
N VAL A 234 33.32 -6.92 10.25
CA VAL A 234 33.50 -5.47 10.10
C VAL A 234 32.61 -4.73 11.09
N GLU A 235 33.21 -3.96 11.99
CA GLU A 235 32.48 -3.25 13.05
C GLU A 235 31.80 -1.95 12.61
N ASN A 236 32.19 -1.40 11.47
CA ASN A 236 31.62 -0.18 10.92
C ASN A 236 31.63 -0.19 9.40
N LEU A 237 30.62 -0.82 8.80
CA LEU A 237 30.40 -0.77 7.35
C LEU A 237 29.23 0.15 7.03
N LEU A 238 29.52 1.35 6.53
CA LEU A 238 28.50 2.28 6.04
C LEU A 238 28.10 1.93 4.59
N ILE A 239 26.81 1.75 4.34
CA ILE A 239 26.29 1.59 2.98
C ILE A 239 25.99 2.95 2.37
N GLU A 240 26.57 3.21 1.20
CA GLU A 240 26.33 4.43 0.43
C GLU A 240 24.91 4.50 -0.15
N ASN A 241 24.45 5.71 -0.45
CA ASN A 241 23.14 5.95 -1.06
C ASN A 241 23.07 5.48 -2.52
N ASP A 242 21.87 5.13 -2.97
CA ASP A 242 21.61 4.42 -4.22
C ASP A 242 21.46 5.37 -5.42
N TYR A 243 22.37 5.29 -6.39
CA TYR A 243 22.28 6.10 -7.61
C TYR A 243 21.11 5.69 -8.51
N SER A 244 20.74 4.39 -8.53
CA SER A 244 19.58 3.90 -9.26
C SER A 244 18.28 4.56 -8.79
N SER A 245 18.12 4.73 -7.47
CA SER A 245 16.95 5.37 -6.85
C SER A 245 17.05 6.89 -6.90
N ALA A 246 18.26 7.44 -6.76
CA ALA A 246 18.49 8.88 -6.90
C ALA A 246 18.17 9.40 -8.31
N ALA A 247 18.30 8.58 -9.35
CA ALA A 247 18.00 8.97 -10.73
C ALA A 247 16.57 9.53 -10.91
N PHE A 248 15.60 9.04 -10.14
CA PHE A 248 14.23 9.57 -10.15
C PHE A 248 14.14 10.97 -9.51
N LEU A 249 14.94 11.23 -8.48
CA LEU A 249 15.05 12.55 -7.88
C LEU A 249 15.75 13.53 -8.83
N PHE A 250 16.86 13.13 -9.45
CA PHE A 250 17.54 13.91 -10.50
C PHE A 250 16.57 14.28 -11.62
N ALA A 251 15.79 13.32 -12.12
CA ALA A 251 14.76 13.56 -13.12
C ALA A 251 13.69 14.55 -12.64
N GLY A 252 13.21 14.41 -11.40
CA GLY A 252 12.29 15.37 -10.78
C GLY A 252 12.87 16.78 -10.73
N GLY A 253 14.16 16.92 -10.44
CA GLY A 253 14.86 18.20 -10.44
C GLY A 253 14.92 18.83 -11.82
N VAL A 254 15.46 18.11 -12.81
CA VAL A 254 15.68 18.67 -14.15
C VAL A 254 14.38 18.95 -14.91
N LEU A 255 13.29 18.25 -14.59
CA LEU A 255 11.99 18.40 -15.27
C LEU A 255 11.00 19.29 -14.51
N ALA A 256 10.98 19.21 -13.18
CA ALA A 256 9.90 19.75 -12.36
C ALA A 256 10.37 20.63 -11.20
N ALA A 257 11.65 20.97 -11.05
CA ALA A 257 12.06 21.90 -10.00
C ALA A 257 11.39 23.27 -10.17
N LYS A 258 10.92 23.86 -9.06
CA LYS A 258 10.47 25.26 -9.00
C LYS A 258 11.66 26.20 -9.13
N ASN A 259 12.67 25.98 -8.29
CA ASN A 259 13.97 26.66 -8.31
C ASN A 259 15.06 25.58 -8.42
N GLN A 260 15.30 24.87 -7.32
CA GLN A 260 16.26 23.78 -7.24
C GLN A 260 15.78 22.68 -6.28
N ILE A 261 16.31 21.48 -6.46
CA ILE A 261 16.28 20.42 -5.44
C ILE A 261 17.70 20.11 -5.00
N ILE A 262 17.88 19.77 -3.72
CA ILE A 262 19.17 19.39 -3.15
C ILE A 262 19.12 17.91 -2.78
N ILE A 263 19.96 17.09 -3.41
CA ILE A 263 20.06 15.65 -3.19
C ILE A 263 21.30 15.37 -2.34
N LYS A 264 21.09 14.87 -1.12
CA LYS A 264 22.16 14.67 -0.12
C LYS A 264 22.70 13.25 -0.05
N GLY A 265 23.95 13.11 0.40
CA GLY A 265 24.51 11.83 0.86
C GLY A 265 24.87 10.83 -0.23
N LEU A 266 24.94 11.27 -1.49
CA LEU A 266 25.53 10.47 -2.56
C LEU A 266 27.05 10.65 -2.56
N ASN A 267 27.76 9.54 -2.81
CA ASN A 267 29.21 9.54 -2.92
C ASN A 267 29.61 9.84 -4.37
N GLU A 268 30.28 10.97 -4.61
CA GLU A 268 30.75 11.37 -5.93
C GLU A 268 31.71 10.36 -6.57
N ASN A 269 32.44 9.58 -5.77
CA ASN A 269 33.38 8.56 -6.24
C ASN A 269 32.80 7.14 -6.18
N SER A 270 31.47 7.01 -6.17
CA SER A 270 30.78 5.71 -6.11
C SER A 270 31.10 4.81 -7.31
N LEU A 271 31.27 3.51 -7.04
CA LEU A 271 31.41 2.45 -8.05
C LEU A 271 30.06 1.99 -8.64
N GLN A 272 28.94 2.59 -8.22
CA GLN A 272 27.63 2.23 -8.76
C GLN A 272 27.54 2.64 -10.24
N GLY A 273 27.22 1.69 -11.13
CA GLY A 273 27.12 1.97 -12.56
C GLY A 273 26.10 3.04 -12.92
N ASP A 274 25.01 3.10 -12.16
CA ASP A 274 23.93 4.06 -12.37
C ASP A 274 24.34 5.51 -12.03
N ARG A 275 25.52 5.75 -11.45
CA ARG A 275 26.14 7.08 -11.36
C ARG A 275 26.25 7.76 -12.73
N LYS A 276 26.32 6.97 -13.81
CA LYS A 276 26.33 7.46 -15.21
C LYS A 276 25.15 8.40 -15.54
N ILE A 277 24.07 8.39 -14.75
CA ILE A 277 22.97 9.36 -14.87
C ILE A 277 23.46 10.82 -14.86
N ILE A 278 24.47 11.16 -14.06
CA ILE A 278 25.02 12.53 -13.98
C ILE A 278 25.61 12.94 -15.32
N ASN A 279 26.55 12.13 -15.83
CA ASN A 279 27.20 12.38 -17.11
C ASN A 279 26.19 12.45 -18.28
N ILE A 280 25.15 11.60 -18.25
CA ILE A 280 24.08 11.62 -19.26
C ILE A 280 23.31 12.94 -19.18
N LEU A 281 22.92 13.38 -17.98
CA LEU A 281 22.19 14.63 -17.79
C LEU A 281 23.03 15.85 -18.19
N GLU A 282 24.33 15.87 -17.86
CA GLU A 282 25.26 16.90 -18.33
C GLU A 282 25.37 16.92 -19.86
N GLN A 283 25.48 15.75 -20.51
CA GLN A 283 25.44 15.63 -21.97
C GLN A 283 24.10 16.12 -22.55
N MET A 284 23.01 15.99 -21.81
CA MET A 284 21.70 16.54 -22.17
C MET A 284 21.53 18.02 -21.82
N ASN A 285 22.61 18.72 -21.41
CA ASN A 285 22.59 20.13 -21.02
C ASN A 285 21.78 20.43 -19.75
N ALA A 286 21.71 19.47 -18.82
CA ALA A 286 21.11 19.69 -17.51
C ALA A 286 22.01 20.53 -16.60
N LYS A 287 21.39 21.39 -15.80
CA LYS A 287 22.02 22.17 -14.74
C LYS A 287 22.12 21.35 -13.47
N ILE A 288 23.29 20.73 -13.28
CA ILE A 288 23.63 19.96 -12.08
C ILE A 288 24.97 20.49 -11.57
N SER A 289 25.04 20.82 -10.29
CA SER A 289 26.29 21.17 -9.63
C SER A 289 26.48 20.33 -8.37
N PHE A 290 27.73 20.15 -7.95
CA PHE A 290 28.07 19.46 -6.72
C PHE A 290 28.75 20.46 -5.77
N ALA A 291 28.13 20.71 -4.62
CA ALA A 291 28.63 21.65 -3.62
C ALA A 291 28.29 21.14 -2.21
N GLU A 292 29.22 21.32 -1.27
CA GLU A 292 29.06 20.91 0.13
C GLU A 292 28.62 19.43 0.31
N ASN A 293 29.18 18.53 -0.50
CA ASN A 293 28.80 17.10 -0.55
C ASN A 293 27.35 16.81 -0.96
N ASN A 294 26.70 17.73 -1.67
CA ASN A 294 25.33 17.58 -2.16
C ASN A 294 25.26 17.90 -3.66
N PHE A 295 24.35 17.21 -4.35
CA PHE A 295 23.99 17.58 -5.71
C PHE A 295 22.87 18.62 -5.68
N ILE A 296 23.06 19.73 -6.37
CA ILE A 296 22.07 20.78 -6.59
C ILE A 296 21.58 20.62 -8.03
N VAL A 297 20.27 20.44 -8.20
CA VAL A 297 19.66 20.14 -9.49
C VAL A 297 18.58 21.17 -9.79
N GLU A 298 18.72 21.84 -10.93
CA GLU A 298 17.77 22.86 -11.40
C GLU A 298 16.99 22.36 -12.62
N LYS A 299 15.79 22.92 -12.80
CA LYS A 299 15.00 22.69 -14.00
C LYS A 299 15.76 23.17 -15.24
N SER A 300 15.79 22.34 -16.28
CA SER A 300 16.71 22.51 -17.41
C SER A 300 16.00 22.36 -18.76
N ASN A 301 16.50 23.07 -19.77
CA ASN A 301 16.12 22.86 -21.17
C ASN A 301 17.06 21.80 -21.76
N LEU A 302 16.54 20.59 -21.90
CA LEU A 302 17.34 19.42 -22.26
C LEU A 302 17.50 19.28 -23.77
N LYS A 303 18.65 18.78 -24.22
CA LYS A 303 18.90 18.38 -25.62
C LYS A 303 18.92 16.86 -25.76
N ALA A 304 18.48 16.37 -26.91
CA ALA A 304 18.53 14.95 -27.21
C ALA A 304 19.97 14.43 -27.37
N VAL A 305 20.19 13.16 -27.01
CA VAL A 305 21.49 12.49 -27.04
C VAL A 305 21.35 11.02 -27.44
N GLU A 306 22.46 10.36 -27.73
CA GLU A 306 22.51 8.90 -27.85
C GLU A 306 23.03 8.29 -26.53
N ILE A 307 22.36 7.25 -26.02
CA ILE A 307 22.66 6.64 -24.73
C ILE A 307 22.88 5.14 -24.91
N ASP A 308 24.04 4.65 -24.45
CA ASP A 308 24.29 3.21 -24.31
C ASP A 308 23.82 2.70 -22.93
N ALA A 309 22.79 1.85 -22.94
CA ALA A 309 22.19 1.29 -21.73
C ALA A 309 22.78 -0.04 -21.26
N LYS A 310 23.81 -0.59 -21.93
CA LYS A 310 24.40 -1.91 -21.64
C LYS A 310 24.69 -2.14 -20.16
N ASP A 311 25.29 -1.15 -19.49
CA ASP A 311 25.67 -1.23 -18.06
C ASP A 311 24.69 -0.55 -17.10
N ILE A 312 23.66 0.13 -17.62
CA ILE A 312 22.67 0.90 -16.85
C ILE A 312 21.21 0.58 -17.26
N PRO A 313 20.83 -0.69 -17.47
CA PRO A 313 19.47 -1.04 -17.92
C PRO A 313 18.38 -0.59 -16.92
N ASP A 314 18.78 -0.38 -15.69
CA ASP A 314 17.92 0.02 -14.59
C ASP A 314 17.57 1.53 -14.63
N LEU A 315 18.33 2.35 -15.36
CA LEU A 315 18.04 3.76 -15.62
C LEU A 315 17.09 4.00 -16.81
N VAL A 316 16.92 3.03 -17.71
CA VAL A 316 16.18 3.24 -18.96
C VAL A 316 14.75 3.76 -18.74
N PRO A 317 13.94 3.25 -17.79
CA PRO A 317 12.59 3.78 -17.59
C PRO A 317 12.53 5.29 -17.32
N ILE A 318 13.43 5.80 -16.47
CA ILE A 318 13.46 7.23 -16.15
C ILE A 318 14.11 8.06 -17.26
N LEU A 319 15.11 7.50 -17.96
CA LEU A 319 15.70 8.13 -19.14
C LEU A 319 14.69 8.32 -20.27
N CYS A 320 13.74 7.40 -20.46
CA CYS A 320 12.65 7.60 -21.43
C CYS A 320 11.76 8.81 -21.06
N VAL A 321 11.49 9.04 -19.77
CA VAL A 321 10.73 10.21 -19.30
C VAL A 321 11.51 11.49 -19.56
N ILE A 322 12.79 11.52 -19.20
CA ILE A 322 13.69 12.66 -19.44
C ILE A 322 13.78 12.97 -20.94
N ALA A 323 14.02 11.94 -21.76
CA ALA A 323 14.11 12.05 -23.21
C ALA A 323 12.81 12.56 -23.86
N SER A 324 11.65 12.25 -23.29
CA SER A 324 10.37 12.77 -23.79
C SER A 324 10.28 14.29 -23.71
N GLN A 325 11.09 14.93 -22.87
CA GLN A 325 11.13 16.39 -22.69
C GLN A 325 12.37 17.03 -23.33
N ALA A 326 13.28 16.25 -23.89
CA ALA A 326 14.50 16.75 -24.52
C ALA A 326 14.24 17.17 -25.96
N ASN A 327 14.82 18.29 -26.39
CA ASN A 327 14.68 18.79 -27.75
C ASN A 327 15.44 17.90 -28.75
N GLY A 328 14.70 17.24 -29.66
CA GLY A 328 15.23 16.38 -30.70
C GLY A 328 14.97 14.88 -30.48
N LYS A 329 15.67 14.03 -31.24
CA LYS A 329 15.55 12.56 -31.20
C LYS A 329 16.62 11.95 -30.29
N THR A 330 16.21 11.37 -29.17
CA THR A 330 17.08 10.57 -28.30
C THR A 330 17.00 9.10 -28.68
N ILE A 331 18.14 8.41 -28.72
CA ILE A 331 18.22 6.97 -29.00
C ILE A 331 18.89 6.28 -27.81
N ILE A 332 18.17 5.37 -27.16
CA ILE A 332 18.71 4.51 -26.10
C ILE A 332 19.00 3.13 -26.72
N LYS A 333 20.27 2.77 -26.87
CA LYS A 333 20.73 1.49 -27.45
C LYS A 333 20.93 0.41 -26.37
N ASN A 334 21.02 -0.85 -26.79
CA ASN A 334 21.31 -2.01 -25.94
C ASN A 334 20.22 -2.29 -24.88
N THR A 335 18.96 -2.27 -25.32
CA THR A 335 17.77 -2.38 -24.46
C THR A 335 17.20 -3.80 -24.33
N GLU A 336 17.74 -4.80 -25.02
CA GLU A 336 17.22 -6.18 -25.05
C GLU A 336 16.96 -6.77 -23.66
N ARG A 337 17.85 -6.52 -22.70
CA ARG A 337 17.74 -7.07 -21.34
C ARG A 337 16.56 -6.53 -20.53
N LEU A 338 15.95 -5.43 -20.94
CA LEU A 338 14.74 -4.90 -20.31
C LEU A 338 13.58 -5.90 -20.38
N LYS A 339 13.56 -6.76 -21.41
CA LYS A 339 12.49 -7.75 -21.64
C LYS A 339 12.45 -8.85 -20.57
N ILE A 340 13.58 -9.13 -19.93
CA ILE A 340 13.75 -10.20 -18.93
C ILE A 340 13.87 -9.67 -17.49
N LYS A 341 13.47 -8.40 -17.26
CA LYS A 341 13.49 -7.76 -15.93
C LYS A 341 12.25 -8.16 -15.12
N GLU A 342 11.69 -7.26 -14.30
CA GLU A 342 10.57 -7.65 -13.43
C GLU A 342 9.27 -7.81 -14.19
N CYS A 343 9.07 -6.90 -15.13
CA CYS A 343 8.22 -7.05 -16.30
C CYS A 343 9.07 -6.89 -17.56
N ASN A 344 8.43 -6.97 -18.74
CA ASN A 344 9.03 -6.42 -19.96
C ASN A 344 9.08 -4.89 -19.82
N ARG A 345 10.17 -4.36 -19.26
CA ARG A 345 10.28 -2.92 -18.94
C ARG A 345 10.24 -2.03 -20.18
N SER A 346 10.73 -2.55 -21.30
CA SER A 346 10.76 -1.83 -22.58
C SER A 346 9.33 -1.56 -23.06
N GLU A 347 8.52 -2.62 -23.15
CA GLU A 347 7.11 -2.51 -23.48
C GLU A 347 6.33 -1.68 -22.45
N ALA A 348 6.55 -1.94 -21.15
CA ALA A 348 5.84 -1.26 -20.08
C ALA A 348 6.04 0.26 -20.11
N ILE A 349 7.27 0.76 -20.29
CA ILE A 349 7.52 2.21 -20.35
C ILE A 349 6.99 2.82 -21.64
N VAL A 350 7.13 2.13 -22.78
CA VAL A 350 6.65 2.60 -24.09
C VAL A 350 5.12 2.72 -24.10
N VAL A 351 4.40 1.71 -23.60
CA VAL A 351 2.93 1.73 -23.54
C VAL A 351 2.44 2.86 -22.65
N ASN A 352 2.98 2.98 -21.43
CA ASN A 352 2.54 4.01 -20.49
C ASN A 352 2.85 5.43 -21.00
N LEU A 353 4.05 5.68 -21.54
CA LEU A 353 4.39 7.01 -22.07
C LEU A 353 3.64 7.36 -23.35
N ARG A 354 3.34 6.39 -24.24
CA ARG A 354 2.44 6.62 -25.38
C ARG A 354 1.04 7.02 -24.95
N GLN A 355 0.50 6.36 -23.92
CA GLN A 355 -0.80 6.73 -23.35
C GLN A 355 -0.78 8.14 -22.74
N MET A 356 0.40 8.61 -22.32
CA MET A 356 0.61 10.00 -21.90
C MET A 356 0.92 10.94 -23.06
N ASN A 357 0.75 10.55 -24.33
CA ASN A 357 1.05 11.32 -25.54
C ASN A 357 2.54 11.58 -25.83
N ALA A 358 3.47 10.76 -25.33
CA ALA A 358 4.87 10.81 -25.72
C ALA A 358 5.11 10.16 -27.10
N ASN A 359 6.01 10.74 -27.91
CA ASN A 359 6.47 10.13 -29.15
C ASN A 359 7.65 9.19 -28.85
N ILE A 360 7.33 7.92 -28.60
CA ILE A 360 8.29 6.87 -28.20
C ILE A 360 8.03 5.59 -29.00
N ILE A 361 9.09 4.94 -29.47
CA ILE A 361 9.03 3.72 -30.26
C ILE A 361 10.10 2.72 -29.78
N GLU A 362 9.67 1.50 -29.48
CA GLU A 362 10.59 0.36 -29.29
C GLU A 362 11.03 -0.19 -30.65
N LYS A 363 12.34 -0.37 -30.81
CA LYS A 363 12.99 -1.14 -31.88
C LYS A 363 13.63 -2.39 -31.27
N GLN A 364 14.17 -3.28 -32.10
CA GLN A 364 14.67 -4.59 -31.66
C GLN A 364 15.68 -4.51 -30.50
N ASN A 365 16.63 -3.58 -30.55
CA ASN A 365 17.66 -3.35 -29.53
C ASN A 365 17.85 -1.85 -29.17
N SER A 366 16.82 -1.04 -29.39
CA SER A 366 16.84 0.36 -28.99
C SER A 366 15.44 0.89 -28.70
N ILE A 367 15.39 2.02 -27.99
CA ILE A 367 14.17 2.82 -27.82
C ILE A 367 14.47 4.21 -28.37
N GLU A 368 13.62 4.68 -29.29
CA GLU A 368 13.71 6.01 -29.88
C GLU A 368 12.63 6.91 -29.29
N ILE A 369 13.01 8.12 -28.86
CA ILE A 369 12.11 9.10 -28.24
C ILE A 369 12.32 10.45 -28.92
N ILE A 370 11.23 11.11 -29.33
CA ILE A 370 11.26 12.46 -29.91
C ILE A 370 10.58 13.42 -28.94
N GLY A 371 11.31 14.44 -28.49
CA GLY A 371 10.80 15.48 -27.61
C GLY A 371 11.04 16.90 -28.14
N PRO A 372 10.50 17.93 -27.46
CA PRO A 372 9.65 17.81 -26.26
C PRO A 372 8.22 17.38 -26.61
N ALA A 373 7.67 16.45 -25.83
CA ALA A 373 6.30 15.98 -25.94
C ALA A 373 5.42 16.62 -24.85
N GLN A 374 4.20 16.98 -25.21
CA GLN A 374 3.24 17.53 -24.26
C GLN A 374 2.47 16.41 -23.57
N LEU A 375 2.95 16.00 -22.39
CA LEU A 375 2.37 14.86 -21.70
C LEU A 375 0.96 15.17 -21.16
N SER A 376 0.08 14.17 -21.24
CA SER A 376 -1.27 14.21 -20.67
C SER A 376 -1.43 13.13 -19.61
N GLY A 377 -2.13 13.45 -18.53
CA GLY A 377 -2.37 12.50 -17.45
C GLY A 377 -3.32 11.40 -17.88
N THR A 378 -3.06 10.19 -17.42
CA THR A 378 -3.82 8.99 -17.77
C THR A 378 -3.72 7.96 -16.63
N ILE A 379 -4.39 6.81 -16.80
CA ILE A 379 -4.27 5.68 -15.89
C ILE A 379 -3.07 4.84 -16.29
N ILE A 380 -2.09 4.75 -15.40
CA ILE A 380 -0.84 4.03 -15.59
C ILE A 380 -0.93 2.66 -14.94
N ASN A 381 -0.53 1.63 -15.69
CA ASN A 381 -0.28 0.30 -15.14
C ASN A 381 1.23 0.08 -15.03
N PRO A 382 1.81 0.01 -13.82
CA PRO A 382 3.25 -0.21 -13.67
C PRO A 382 3.67 -1.67 -13.90
N PHE A 383 2.73 -2.60 -14.11
CA PHE A 383 3.00 -4.04 -14.27
C PHE A 383 3.79 -4.62 -13.09
N ASP A 384 3.46 -4.18 -11.88
CA ASP A 384 4.15 -4.51 -10.62
C ASP A 384 5.67 -4.21 -10.60
N ASP A 385 6.16 -3.37 -11.52
CA ASP A 385 7.55 -2.93 -11.56
C ASP A 385 7.71 -1.55 -10.92
N HIS A 386 8.46 -1.52 -9.83
CA HIS A 386 8.77 -0.31 -9.07
C HIS A 386 9.40 0.80 -9.91
N ARG A 387 10.24 0.47 -10.90
CA ARG A 387 10.93 1.49 -11.72
C ARG A 387 9.97 2.14 -12.71
N ILE A 388 9.00 1.39 -13.22
CA ILE A 388 7.95 1.92 -14.10
C ILE A 388 7.04 2.84 -13.30
N ALA A 389 6.62 2.42 -12.09
CA ALA A 389 5.80 3.25 -11.21
C ALA A 389 6.50 4.57 -10.85
N MET A 390 7.77 4.53 -10.43
CA MET A 390 8.54 5.74 -10.10
C MET A 390 8.77 6.63 -11.34
N ALA A 391 9.08 6.06 -12.51
CA ALA A 391 9.27 6.83 -13.74
C ALA A 391 7.98 7.56 -14.16
N CYS A 392 6.86 6.85 -14.21
CA CYS A 392 5.57 7.44 -14.57
C CYS A 392 5.09 8.43 -13.50
N THR A 393 5.54 8.29 -12.24
CA THR A 393 5.25 9.28 -11.20
C THR A 393 5.89 10.63 -11.54
N ILE A 394 7.17 10.63 -11.92
CA ILE A 394 7.86 11.85 -12.35
C ILE A 394 7.23 12.43 -13.63
N ALA A 395 6.82 11.57 -14.58
CA ALA A 395 6.10 12.01 -15.78
C ALA A 395 4.76 12.70 -15.43
N GLY A 396 4.06 12.22 -14.40
CA GLY A 396 2.81 12.82 -13.92
C GLY A 396 2.97 14.26 -13.42
N PHE A 397 4.10 14.62 -12.82
CA PHE A 397 4.34 15.99 -12.34
C PHE A 397 4.41 17.04 -13.46
N ILE A 398 4.74 16.62 -14.69
CA ILE A 398 4.84 17.50 -15.86
C ILE A 398 3.66 17.33 -16.83
N ALA A 399 2.72 16.43 -16.53
CA ALA A 399 1.55 16.20 -17.37
C ALA A 399 0.53 17.35 -17.24
N LYS A 400 -0.29 17.55 -18.28
CA LYS A 400 -1.36 18.57 -18.32
C LYS A 400 -2.54 18.27 -17.39
N SER A 401 -2.78 17.00 -17.10
CA SER A 401 -3.90 16.51 -16.30
C SER A 401 -3.41 15.46 -15.30
N ASP A 402 -4.27 15.10 -14.36
CA ASP A 402 -3.95 14.14 -13.30
C ASP A 402 -3.57 12.76 -13.87
N THR A 403 -2.49 12.21 -13.34
CA THR A 403 -2.04 10.85 -13.64
C THR A 403 -2.41 9.92 -12.50
N ILE A 404 -2.92 8.73 -12.82
CA ILE A 404 -3.34 7.73 -11.81
C ILE A 404 -2.44 6.50 -11.92
N ILE A 405 -1.55 6.27 -10.94
CA ILE A 405 -0.74 5.06 -10.86
C ILE A 405 -1.54 3.95 -10.17
N LYS A 406 -1.75 2.82 -10.85
CA LYS A 406 -2.28 1.59 -10.24
C LYS A 406 -1.23 0.88 -9.41
N ASN A 407 -1.63 0.24 -8.31
CA ASN A 407 -0.77 -0.49 -7.38
C ASN A 407 0.55 0.25 -7.05
N PRO A 408 0.49 1.49 -6.53
CA PRO A 408 1.68 2.29 -6.24
C PRO A 408 2.57 1.63 -5.19
N VAL A 409 2.08 0.65 -4.43
CA VAL A 409 2.82 -0.06 -3.36
C VAL A 409 4.01 -0.86 -3.89
N CYS A 410 4.09 -1.15 -5.20
CA CYS A 410 5.22 -1.87 -5.80
C CYS A 410 6.58 -1.18 -5.58
N ILE A 411 6.61 0.15 -5.35
CA ILE A 411 7.83 0.91 -5.05
C ILE A 411 8.62 0.39 -3.84
N LYS A 412 7.94 -0.27 -2.88
CA LYS A 412 8.53 -0.81 -1.64
C LYS A 412 9.63 -1.84 -1.87
N LYS A 413 9.79 -2.28 -3.11
CA LYS A 413 10.85 -3.20 -3.51
C LYS A 413 12.25 -2.55 -3.52
N SER A 414 12.36 -1.26 -3.81
CA SER A 414 13.66 -0.56 -3.86
C SER A 414 13.67 0.78 -3.15
N TYR A 415 12.55 1.50 -3.12
CA TYR A 415 12.48 2.84 -2.54
C TYR A 415 11.17 2.99 -1.76
N PRO A 416 11.08 2.42 -0.54
CA PRO A 416 9.85 2.41 0.26
C PRO A 416 9.28 3.80 0.55
N ASP A 417 10.15 4.77 0.79
CA ASP A 417 9.79 6.13 1.20
C ASP A 417 9.67 7.11 0.02
N PHE A 418 9.70 6.62 -1.23
CA PHE A 418 9.75 7.46 -2.44
C PHE A 418 8.65 8.51 -2.50
N PHE A 419 7.39 8.14 -2.22
CA PHE A 419 6.28 9.10 -2.24
C PHE A 419 6.35 10.09 -1.08
N ASP A 420 6.88 9.69 0.08
CA ASP A 420 7.03 10.60 1.22
C ASP A 420 8.14 11.62 0.96
N ASP A 421 9.25 11.17 0.37
CA ASP A 421 10.35 12.02 -0.08
C ASP A 421 9.88 13.03 -1.16
N LEU A 422 9.04 12.60 -2.09
CA LEU A 422 8.44 13.52 -3.07
C LEU A 422 7.48 14.52 -2.42
N ARG A 423 6.69 14.13 -1.43
CA ARG A 423 5.83 15.05 -0.66
C ARG A 423 6.64 16.07 0.12
N ILE A 424 7.80 15.69 0.67
CA ILE A 424 8.74 16.62 1.32
C ILE A 424 9.22 17.68 0.32
N LEU A 425 9.43 17.29 -0.94
CA LEU A 425 9.75 18.21 -2.02
C LEU A 425 8.53 19.02 -2.54
N GLY A 426 7.36 18.87 -1.93
CA GLY A 426 6.15 19.62 -2.27
C GLY A 426 5.22 18.94 -3.28
N ALA A 427 5.49 17.69 -3.68
CA ALA A 427 4.63 16.94 -4.61
C ALA A 427 3.21 16.75 -4.06
N ASN A 428 2.19 17.02 -4.87
CA ASN A 428 0.81 16.66 -4.53
C ASN A 428 0.50 15.23 -4.99
N LEU A 429 0.55 14.30 -4.03
CA LEU A 429 0.35 12.87 -4.23
C LEU A 429 -0.83 12.39 -3.38
N MET A 430 -2.02 12.39 -3.98
CA MET A 430 -3.25 12.00 -3.31
C MET A 430 -3.48 10.50 -3.49
N PRO A 431 -3.46 9.70 -2.42
CA PRO A 431 -3.88 8.31 -2.55
C PRO A 431 -5.36 8.27 -2.95
N PHE A 432 -5.64 7.62 -4.08
CA PHE A 432 -7.00 7.31 -4.48
C PHE A 432 -7.36 5.95 -3.90
N PHE A 433 -8.23 6.01 -2.91
CA PHE A 433 -8.94 4.86 -2.39
C PHE A 433 -10.36 4.92 -2.95
N ASP A 434 -10.99 3.77 -3.23
CA ASP A 434 -12.45 3.73 -3.26
C ASP A 434 -12.94 4.22 -1.88
N GLY A 435 -13.43 5.44 -1.83
CA GLY A 435 -13.75 6.18 -0.61
C GLY A 435 -15.01 7.01 -0.79
N LEU A 436 -15.60 7.43 0.31
CA LEU A 436 -16.83 8.22 0.34
C LEU A 436 -16.52 9.72 0.20
N GLY A 437 -17.32 10.43 -0.60
CA GLY A 437 -17.32 11.89 -0.73
C GLY A 437 -16.44 12.47 -1.84
N ARG A 438 -16.73 13.71 -2.27
CA ARG A 438 -16.11 14.39 -3.42
C ARG A 438 -15.00 15.36 -2.99
N LYS A 439 -15.33 16.28 -2.08
CA LYS A 439 -14.42 17.29 -1.49
C LYS A 439 -13.84 16.78 -0.17
N ILE A 440 -14.70 16.26 0.69
CA ILE A 440 -14.32 15.53 1.89
C ILE A 440 -14.23 14.04 1.55
N LYS A 441 -13.02 13.52 1.38
CA LYS A 441 -12.81 12.12 1.02
C LYS A 441 -12.47 11.29 2.24
N ILE A 442 -13.16 10.16 2.38
CA ILE A 442 -12.98 9.23 3.50
C ILE A 442 -12.66 7.84 2.97
N ALA A 443 -11.56 7.28 3.46
CA ALA A 443 -11.13 5.93 3.12
C ALA A 443 -10.85 5.11 4.37
N MET A 444 -11.43 3.93 4.46
CA MET A 444 -11.26 3.03 5.59
C MET A 444 -10.26 1.93 5.25
N TYR A 445 -9.46 1.50 6.24
CA TYR A 445 -8.48 0.43 6.07
C TYR A 445 -8.37 -0.44 7.32
N GLY A 446 -7.65 -1.55 7.18
CA GLY A 446 -7.50 -2.55 8.23
C GLY A 446 -8.67 -3.53 8.29
N ASP A 447 -8.53 -4.52 9.15
CA ASP A 447 -9.43 -5.66 9.23
C ASP A 447 -10.00 -5.79 10.64
N SER A 448 -11.28 -6.20 10.74
CA SER A 448 -11.96 -6.35 12.04
C SER A 448 -11.29 -7.35 12.99
N HIS A 449 -10.53 -8.30 12.45
CA HIS A 449 -9.76 -9.33 13.17
C HIS A 449 -8.25 -9.23 12.89
N GLY A 450 -7.82 -8.20 12.15
CA GLY A 450 -6.41 -7.83 12.02
C GLY A 450 -5.92 -7.04 13.24
N LYS A 451 -4.69 -6.51 13.16
CA LYS A 451 -4.08 -5.77 14.28
C LYS A 451 -4.83 -4.48 14.64
N LYS A 452 -5.41 -3.82 13.63
CA LYS A 452 -6.07 -2.51 13.76
C LYS A 452 -7.04 -2.28 12.61
N ILE A 453 -7.94 -1.33 12.83
CA ILE A 453 -8.74 -0.65 11.80
C ILE A 453 -8.36 0.83 11.79
N GLY A 454 -8.58 1.51 10.68
CA GLY A 454 -8.30 2.95 10.59
C GLY A 454 -9.09 3.65 9.50
N VAL A 455 -8.99 4.97 9.51
CA VAL A 455 -9.61 5.85 8.52
C VAL A 455 -8.66 6.97 8.14
N LEU A 456 -8.69 7.33 6.86
CA LEU A 456 -8.05 8.49 6.27
C LEU A 456 -9.14 9.47 5.86
N ILE A 457 -8.94 10.74 6.20
CA ILE A 457 -9.89 11.83 5.94
C ILE A 457 -9.11 12.97 5.30
N SER A 458 -9.47 13.37 4.09
CA SER A 458 -8.88 14.52 3.40
C SER A 458 -9.94 15.56 3.04
N GLY A 459 -9.49 16.79 2.77
CA GLY A 459 -10.36 17.93 2.45
C GLY A 459 -10.74 18.80 3.66
N ILE A 460 -10.32 18.44 4.87
CA ILE A 460 -10.59 19.26 6.06
C ILE A 460 -9.66 20.49 6.08
N SER A 461 -10.23 21.69 6.17
CA SER A 461 -9.48 22.95 6.21
C SER A 461 -8.56 23.03 7.43
N LYS A 462 -7.48 23.83 7.32
CA LYS A 462 -6.55 24.10 8.44
C LYS A 462 -7.20 24.96 9.53
N ASN A 463 -6.61 24.95 10.72
CA ASN A 463 -6.95 25.78 11.90
C ASN A 463 -8.32 25.50 12.54
N ILE A 464 -8.87 24.30 12.35
CA ILE A 464 -10.08 23.87 13.06
C ILE A 464 -9.67 23.20 14.37
N LYS A 465 -10.19 23.70 15.49
CA LYS A 465 -9.91 23.13 16.81
C LYS A 465 -10.62 21.79 17.00
N ILE A 466 -9.85 20.71 17.06
CA ILE A 466 -10.32 19.34 17.26
C ILE A 466 -9.39 18.64 18.25
N THR A 467 -9.96 18.16 19.35
CA THR A 467 -9.24 17.41 20.37
C THR A 467 -9.47 15.91 20.23
N ASN A 468 -8.54 15.12 20.77
CA ASN A 468 -8.73 13.66 20.88
C ASN A 468 -10.01 13.31 21.67
N LYS A 469 -10.38 14.14 22.65
CA LYS A 469 -11.60 13.96 23.45
C LYS A 469 -12.86 14.12 22.62
N ASP A 470 -12.92 15.13 21.74
CA ASP A 470 -14.09 15.37 20.87
C ASP A 470 -14.42 14.12 20.03
N ILE A 471 -13.40 13.44 19.51
CA ILE A 471 -13.57 12.25 18.68
C ILE A 471 -13.87 11.01 19.54
N GLN A 472 -13.16 10.84 20.67
CA GLN A 472 -13.35 9.70 21.56
C GLN A 472 -14.75 9.66 22.17
N ASP A 473 -15.30 10.82 22.58
CA ASP A 473 -16.64 10.92 23.17
C ASP A 473 -17.73 10.45 22.18
N GLU A 474 -17.59 10.74 20.89
CA GLU A 474 -18.51 10.25 19.84
C GLU A 474 -18.36 8.74 19.58
N VAL A 475 -17.12 8.25 19.48
CA VAL A 475 -16.84 6.81 19.32
C VAL A 475 -17.40 6.01 20.50
N ASP A 476 -17.37 6.58 21.70
CA ASP A 476 -17.85 5.95 22.92
C ASP A 476 -19.37 5.78 22.97
N LYS A 477 -20.14 6.66 22.32
CA LYS A 477 -21.61 6.52 22.20
C LYS A 477 -22.03 5.24 21.47
N ARG A 478 -21.14 4.66 20.64
CA ARG A 478 -21.37 3.41 19.91
C ARG A 478 -21.13 2.16 20.76
N LYS A 479 -20.38 2.28 21.87
CA LYS A 479 -19.92 1.13 22.67
C LYS A 479 -21.10 0.37 23.27
N SER A 480 -20.88 -0.93 23.51
CA SER A 480 -21.82 -1.77 24.24
C SER A 480 -21.76 -1.41 25.73
N THR A 481 -22.79 -0.76 26.26
CA THR A 481 -22.83 -0.25 27.65
C THR A 481 -23.70 -1.08 28.59
N SER A 482 -24.41 -2.11 28.10
CA SER A 482 -25.33 -2.92 28.93
C SER A 482 -25.33 -4.41 28.57
N ASP A 483 -25.89 -5.23 29.46
CA ASP A 483 -26.15 -6.65 29.25
C ASP A 483 -27.22 -6.93 28.20
N LEU A 484 -27.77 -5.91 27.54
CA LEU A 484 -28.81 -6.01 26.51
C LEU A 484 -28.23 -5.99 25.09
N THR A 485 -27.00 -5.51 24.90
CA THR A 485 -26.25 -5.51 23.63
C THR A 485 -25.20 -6.62 23.61
N THR A 486 -24.30 -6.70 22.59
CA THR A 486 -23.24 -7.73 22.58
C THR A 486 -22.41 -7.71 23.86
N ALA A 487 -21.97 -8.89 24.31
CA ALA A 487 -20.98 -9.00 25.38
C ALA A 487 -19.52 -8.72 24.91
N ARG A 488 -19.30 -8.20 23.70
CA ARG A 488 -17.96 -7.75 23.26
C ARG A 488 -17.70 -6.35 23.82
N LYS A 489 -16.72 -6.26 24.72
CA LYS A 489 -16.19 -4.99 25.24
C LYS A 489 -14.84 -4.74 24.58
N GLU A 490 -14.81 -3.84 23.59
CA GLU A 490 -13.58 -3.30 23.02
C GLU A 490 -13.35 -1.90 23.61
N GLN A 491 -12.09 -1.54 23.88
CA GLN A 491 -11.78 -0.22 24.46
C GLN A 491 -11.99 0.93 23.48
N ASP A 492 -11.95 0.65 22.16
CA ASP A 492 -12.09 1.62 21.05
C ASP A 492 -11.30 2.91 21.24
N LYS A 493 -10.08 2.76 21.79
CA LYS A 493 -9.18 3.88 22.00
C LYS A 493 -8.65 4.33 20.64
N ILE A 494 -8.98 5.56 20.26
CA ILE A 494 -8.48 6.16 19.03
C ILE A 494 -7.04 6.60 19.19
N ASN A 495 -6.30 6.58 18.08
CA ASN A 495 -4.95 7.11 17.97
C ASN A 495 -4.87 7.95 16.70
N ILE A 496 -4.65 9.26 16.84
CA ILE A 496 -4.47 10.16 15.71
C ILE A 496 -3.00 10.09 15.29
N ILE A 497 -2.75 9.72 14.02
CA ILE A 497 -1.41 9.54 13.47
C ILE A 497 -0.93 10.80 12.75
N SER A 498 -1.83 11.50 12.04
CA SER A 498 -1.51 12.68 11.24
C SER A 498 -2.71 13.62 11.09
N GLY A 499 -2.46 14.82 10.57
CA GLY A 499 -3.47 15.81 10.16
C GLY A 499 -4.02 16.72 11.27
N ILE A 500 -3.76 16.39 12.53
CA ILE A 500 -4.07 17.23 13.71
C ILE A 500 -2.80 17.42 14.53
N GLU A 501 -2.43 18.67 14.80
CA GLU A 501 -1.25 19.05 15.56
C GLU A 501 -1.64 20.15 16.55
N ASN A 502 -1.19 20.05 17.80
CA ASN A 502 -1.55 20.99 18.88
C ASN A 502 -3.08 21.23 19.03
N GLN A 503 -3.90 20.21 18.76
CA GLN A 503 -5.38 20.27 18.76
C GLN A 503 -6.00 21.08 17.60
N TYR A 504 -5.22 21.37 16.55
CA TYR A 504 -5.72 22.04 15.35
C TYR A 504 -5.46 21.21 14.10
N THR A 505 -6.40 21.23 13.16
CA THR A 505 -6.20 20.64 11.84
C THR A 505 -5.12 21.41 11.08
N ASN A 506 -4.20 20.71 10.40
CA ASN A 506 -3.11 21.34 9.65
C ASN A 506 -3.31 21.35 8.13
N GLY A 507 -4.50 20.94 7.65
CA GLY A 507 -4.85 20.85 6.23
C GLY A 507 -4.31 19.62 5.50
N LYS A 508 -3.48 18.79 6.16
CA LYS A 508 -3.05 17.49 5.63
C LYS A 508 -4.11 16.43 5.90
N THR A 509 -4.01 15.29 5.23
CA THR A 509 -4.85 14.12 5.48
C THR A 509 -4.78 13.70 6.95
N ILE A 510 -5.95 13.61 7.58
CA ILE A 510 -6.11 13.14 8.95
C ILE A 510 -6.15 11.62 8.92
N MET A 511 -5.32 10.98 9.75
CA MET A 511 -5.24 9.52 9.86
C MET A 511 -5.55 9.12 11.29
N ILE A 512 -6.53 8.24 11.48
CA ILE A 512 -6.96 7.74 12.80
C ILE A 512 -6.93 6.22 12.79
N GLU A 513 -6.41 5.64 13.87
CA GLU A 513 -6.32 4.19 14.07
C GLU A 513 -6.98 3.75 15.37
N ILE A 514 -7.56 2.55 15.34
CA ILE A 514 -8.11 1.86 16.51
C ILE A 514 -7.54 0.44 16.53
N GLN A 515 -6.85 0.08 17.61
CA GLN A 515 -6.31 -1.28 17.78
C GLN A 515 -7.42 -2.29 18.11
N ASN A 516 -7.30 -3.50 17.57
CA ASN A 516 -8.16 -4.62 17.96
C ASN A 516 -7.46 -5.43 19.06
N LYS A 517 -8.05 -5.50 20.26
CA LYS A 517 -7.45 -6.23 21.40
C LYS A 517 -8.17 -7.54 21.75
N ASN A 518 -9.45 -7.67 21.40
CA ASN A 518 -10.28 -8.81 21.75
C ASN A 518 -10.62 -9.66 20.50
N ILE A 519 -9.59 -10.29 19.94
CA ILE A 519 -9.71 -11.13 18.73
C ILE A 519 -9.93 -12.58 19.18
N ASN A 520 -11.10 -13.15 18.91
CA ASN A 520 -11.34 -14.58 19.10
C ASN A 520 -11.55 -15.24 17.73
N SER A 521 -10.49 -15.80 17.18
CA SER A 521 -10.47 -16.47 15.87
C SER A 521 -11.22 -17.80 15.85
N ASN A 522 -11.37 -18.48 16.99
CA ASN A 522 -11.86 -19.86 17.06
C ASN A 522 -13.37 -20.00 16.81
N ALA A 523 -14.16 -18.94 17.06
CA ALA A 523 -15.62 -18.97 16.85
C ALA A 523 -16.04 -18.96 15.35
N TYR A 524 -15.09 -18.81 14.42
CA TYR A 524 -15.36 -18.58 13.00
C TYR A 524 -14.84 -19.67 12.06
N GLU A 525 -14.19 -20.72 12.56
CA GLU A 525 -13.76 -21.87 11.73
C GLU A 525 -14.94 -22.55 11.03
N SER A 526 -16.08 -22.67 11.72
CA SER A 526 -17.31 -23.24 11.17
C SER A 526 -17.82 -22.46 9.96
N ILE A 527 -17.66 -21.14 9.95
CA ILE A 527 -18.15 -20.23 8.89
C ILE A 527 -17.21 -20.24 7.66
N LYS A 528 -15.98 -20.75 7.81
CA LYS A 528 -14.96 -20.76 6.74
C LYS A 528 -15.45 -21.36 5.43
N ASN A 529 -16.29 -22.40 5.50
CA ASN A 529 -16.89 -23.07 4.33
C ASN A 529 -18.42 -23.09 4.36
N THR A 530 -19.05 -22.47 5.36
CA THR A 530 -20.52 -22.40 5.48
C THR A 530 -20.95 -20.94 5.67
N PRO A 531 -21.26 -20.20 4.58
CA PRO A 531 -21.61 -18.79 4.68
C PRO A 531 -22.90 -18.61 5.48
N ARG A 532 -23.00 -17.52 6.25
CA ARG A 532 -24.21 -17.19 7.02
C ARG A 532 -25.33 -16.68 6.10
N PRO A 533 -26.55 -17.23 6.19
CA PRO A 533 -27.70 -16.68 5.47
C PRO A 533 -27.94 -15.19 5.79
N GLY A 534 -28.14 -14.38 4.75
CA GLY A 534 -28.35 -12.94 4.87
C GLY A 534 -27.11 -12.11 5.25
N HIS A 535 -25.92 -12.72 5.34
CA HIS A 535 -24.64 -12.03 5.50
C HIS A 535 -23.87 -11.95 4.17
N ALA A 536 -22.88 -11.06 4.09
CA ALA A 536 -22.03 -10.89 2.92
C ALA A 536 -21.02 -12.03 2.66
N ASP A 537 -20.99 -13.10 3.48
CA ASP A 537 -19.91 -14.10 3.47
C ASP A 537 -19.72 -14.75 2.09
N PHE A 538 -20.81 -15.19 1.46
CA PHE A 538 -20.76 -15.86 0.15
C PHE A 538 -20.39 -14.89 -0.98
N VAL A 539 -21.10 -13.76 -1.07
CA VAL A 539 -20.90 -12.78 -2.14
C VAL A 539 -19.54 -12.08 -2.06
N ALA A 540 -19.02 -11.85 -0.84
CA ALA A 540 -17.67 -11.32 -0.65
C ALA A 540 -16.61 -12.30 -1.15
N ARG A 541 -16.77 -13.59 -0.86
CA ARG A 541 -15.83 -14.62 -1.33
C ARG A 541 -15.87 -14.76 -2.85
N GLN A 542 -17.06 -14.70 -3.47
CA GLN A 542 -17.18 -14.75 -4.92
C GLN A 542 -16.52 -13.53 -5.59
N LYS A 543 -16.70 -12.34 -5.02
CA LYS A 543 -16.13 -11.10 -5.56
C LYS A 543 -14.61 -10.99 -5.38
N TYR A 544 -14.07 -11.44 -4.24
CA TYR A 544 -12.67 -11.21 -3.86
C TYR A 544 -11.78 -12.47 -3.89
N ALA A 545 -12.28 -13.57 -4.46
CA ALA A 545 -11.61 -14.88 -4.55
C ALA A 545 -11.17 -15.44 -3.17
N SER A 546 -10.33 -16.48 -3.18
CA SER A 546 -9.86 -17.22 -1.99
C SER A 546 -8.94 -16.43 -1.05
N VAL A 547 -8.63 -15.18 -1.37
CA VAL A 547 -7.73 -14.30 -0.60
C VAL A 547 -8.48 -13.54 0.51
N PHE A 548 -9.81 -13.61 0.54
CA PHE A 548 -10.62 -12.90 1.53
C PHE A 548 -10.73 -13.70 2.84
N ASP A 549 -10.13 -13.17 3.91
CA ASP A 549 -10.30 -13.72 5.25
C ASP A 549 -11.72 -13.43 5.75
N LEU A 550 -12.52 -14.50 5.89
CA LEU A 550 -13.88 -14.45 6.42
C LEU A 550 -13.90 -14.35 7.96
N SER A 551 -12.75 -14.38 8.63
CA SER A 551 -12.68 -14.25 10.08
C SER A 551 -13.36 -12.94 10.52
N GLY A 552 -14.52 -13.08 11.18
CA GLY A 552 -15.26 -11.94 11.72
C GLY A 552 -16.00 -11.02 10.77
N GLY A 553 -16.21 -11.42 9.51
CA GLY A 553 -17.06 -10.70 8.55
C GLY A 553 -16.41 -9.55 7.77
N GLY A 554 -15.09 -9.35 7.87
CA GLY A 554 -14.34 -8.41 7.01
C GLY A 554 -14.92 -6.99 6.95
N PHE A 555 -15.07 -6.42 5.75
CA PHE A 555 -15.68 -5.09 5.52
C PHE A 555 -17.15 -5.01 5.96
N ALA A 556 -17.87 -6.14 6.01
CA ALA A 556 -19.25 -6.20 6.46
C ALA A 556 -19.38 -6.27 7.99
N SER A 557 -18.25 -6.22 8.71
CA SER A 557 -18.23 -6.22 10.17
C SER A 557 -18.69 -4.88 10.72
N GLY A 558 -19.61 -4.91 11.69
CA GLY A 558 -19.97 -3.73 12.50
C GLY A 558 -18.80 -3.14 13.30
N ARG A 559 -17.62 -3.80 13.29
CA ARG A 559 -16.37 -3.23 13.80
C ARG A 559 -15.90 -2.03 12.99
N MET A 560 -16.09 -2.07 11.67
CA MET A 560 -15.67 -1.02 10.75
C MET A 560 -16.40 0.30 11.01
N THR A 561 -17.59 0.28 11.60
CA THR A 561 -18.35 1.50 11.89
C THR A 561 -17.73 2.35 12.99
N ALA A 562 -16.78 1.83 13.80
CA ALA A 562 -16.07 2.62 14.79
C ALA A 562 -15.24 3.75 14.14
N VAL A 563 -14.58 3.45 13.01
CA VAL A 563 -13.78 4.46 12.29
C VAL A 563 -14.66 5.37 11.44
N MET A 564 -15.87 4.94 11.03
CA MET A 564 -16.89 5.82 10.45
C MET A 564 -17.31 6.89 11.47
N VAL A 565 -17.58 6.49 12.71
CA VAL A 565 -17.94 7.42 13.79
C VAL A 565 -16.78 8.36 14.11
N ALA A 566 -15.54 7.88 14.13
CA ALA A 566 -14.36 8.74 14.33
C ALA A 566 -14.25 9.83 13.25
N ALA A 567 -14.49 9.47 11.98
CA ALA A 567 -14.50 10.44 10.89
C ALA A 567 -15.69 11.41 10.95
N GLY A 568 -16.88 10.90 11.27
CA GLY A 568 -18.06 11.73 11.44
C GLY A 568 -17.96 12.67 12.64
N ALA A 569 -17.22 12.33 13.70
CA ALA A 569 -16.98 13.22 14.83
C ALA A 569 -16.24 14.51 14.41
N ILE A 570 -15.24 14.36 13.52
CA ILE A 570 -14.56 15.50 12.89
C ILE A 570 -15.57 16.32 12.09
N ALA A 571 -16.34 15.68 11.21
CA ALA A 571 -17.33 16.38 10.38
C ALA A 571 -18.39 17.12 11.22
N LYS A 572 -18.92 16.48 12.27
CA LYS A 572 -19.85 17.10 13.24
C LYS A 572 -19.24 18.32 13.89
N LYS A 573 -17.96 18.27 14.29
CA LYS A 573 -17.29 19.41 14.93
C LYS A 573 -17.17 20.60 13.97
N VAL A 574 -16.83 20.35 12.71
CA VAL A 574 -16.77 21.41 11.68
C VAL A 574 -18.16 22.03 11.46
N LEU A 575 -19.18 21.19 11.32
CA LEU A 575 -20.56 21.60 11.08
C LEU A 575 -21.18 22.35 12.26
N GLN A 576 -20.84 21.99 13.50
CA GLN A 576 -21.27 22.72 14.69
C GLN A 576 -20.85 24.19 14.66
N ASN A 577 -19.64 24.49 14.18
CA ASN A 577 -19.17 25.87 14.02
C ASN A 577 -19.95 26.64 12.94
N LYS A 578 -20.63 25.93 12.04
CA LYS A 578 -21.56 26.50 11.03
C LYS A 578 -23.02 26.52 11.51
N GLY A 579 -23.28 26.25 12.80
CA GLY A 579 -24.63 26.25 13.37
C GLY A 579 -25.45 24.98 13.11
N VAL A 580 -24.88 23.98 12.45
CA VAL A 580 -25.59 22.74 12.07
C VAL A 580 -25.59 21.75 13.23
N LYS A 581 -26.75 21.16 13.51
CA LYS A 581 -26.93 20.11 14.53
C LYS A 581 -27.52 18.87 13.88
N ILE A 582 -26.99 17.70 14.25
CA ILE A 582 -27.40 16.39 13.72
C ILE A 582 -27.69 15.49 14.91
N CYS A 583 -28.88 14.88 14.91
CA CYS A 583 -29.34 13.99 15.96
C CYS A 583 -30.04 12.79 15.33
N ALA A 584 -29.71 11.58 15.77
CA ALA A 584 -30.42 10.38 15.39
C ALA A 584 -30.88 9.59 16.61
N TYR A 585 -32.00 8.88 16.46
CA TYR A 585 -32.59 8.08 17.53
C TYR A 585 -33.39 6.91 16.96
N VAL A 586 -33.66 5.90 17.79
CA VAL A 586 -34.47 4.75 17.35
C VAL A 586 -35.94 5.13 17.37
N LYS A 587 -36.60 4.99 16.22
CA LYS A 587 -38.02 5.29 16.04
C LYS A 587 -38.90 4.06 16.27
N GLN A 588 -38.40 2.89 15.89
CA GLN A 588 -39.16 1.64 15.98
C GLN A 588 -38.23 0.43 16.16
N ILE A 589 -38.65 -0.54 16.97
CA ILE A 589 -38.05 -1.87 17.06
C ILE A 589 -39.16 -2.89 16.88
N GLU A 590 -39.05 -3.75 15.87
CA GLU A 590 -40.13 -4.68 15.49
C GLU A 590 -41.47 -3.91 15.36
N ASN A 591 -42.47 -4.22 16.20
CA ASN A 591 -43.79 -3.59 16.19
C ASN A 591 -43.92 -2.48 17.26
N ILE A 592 -42.88 -2.21 18.03
CA ILE A 592 -42.86 -1.22 19.11
C ILE A 592 -42.40 0.12 18.52
N LYS A 593 -43.35 1.03 18.29
CA LYS A 593 -43.08 2.42 17.90
C LYS A 593 -42.78 3.28 19.13
N LEU A 594 -41.87 4.23 18.95
CA LEU A 594 -41.48 5.21 19.97
C LEU A 594 -41.94 6.60 19.53
N ASP A 595 -42.84 7.18 20.33
CA ASP A 595 -43.47 8.47 20.00
C ASP A 595 -42.52 9.65 20.24
N LYS A 596 -41.54 9.50 21.13
CA LYS A 596 -40.54 10.52 21.48
C LYS A 596 -39.18 10.20 20.88
N GLN A 597 -38.33 11.23 20.78
CA GLN A 597 -36.91 11.04 20.45
C GLN A 597 -36.23 10.35 21.64
N ILE A 598 -35.85 9.08 21.48
CA ILE A 598 -35.25 8.28 22.57
C ILE A 598 -33.83 7.88 22.18
N CYS A 599 -32.84 8.41 22.91
CA CYS A 599 -31.44 8.04 22.72
C CYS A 599 -31.14 6.63 23.25
N LEU A 600 -30.00 6.04 22.89
CA LEU A 600 -29.57 4.70 23.34
C LEU A 600 -29.77 4.47 24.85
N ASN A 601 -29.29 5.39 25.68
CA ASN A 601 -29.35 5.24 27.14
C ASN A 601 -30.79 5.22 27.66
N ASP A 602 -31.72 5.91 26.98
CA ASP A 602 -33.13 5.94 27.38
C ASP A 602 -33.91 4.75 26.82
N ILE A 603 -33.51 4.22 25.65
CA ILE A 603 -34.03 2.95 25.12
C ILE A 603 -33.75 1.82 26.11
N LEU A 604 -32.55 1.80 26.69
CA LEU A 604 -32.16 0.82 27.71
C LEU A 604 -32.91 0.97 29.04
N LYS A 605 -33.72 2.03 29.22
CA LYS A 605 -34.66 2.21 30.35
C LYS A 605 -36.10 1.83 29.99
N ASN A 606 -36.43 1.69 28.70
CA ASN A 606 -37.80 1.39 28.27
C ASN A 606 -38.15 -0.09 28.52
N LYS A 607 -39.01 -0.34 29.51
CA LYS A 607 -39.41 -1.70 29.94
C LYS A 607 -39.91 -2.59 28.79
N LYS A 608 -40.67 -2.05 27.82
CA LYS A 608 -41.19 -2.84 26.68
C LYS A 608 -40.05 -3.33 25.78
N ILE A 609 -39.11 -2.45 25.46
CA ILE A 609 -37.94 -2.79 24.63
C ILE A 609 -37.00 -3.75 25.37
N ILE A 610 -36.70 -3.50 26.65
CA ILE A 610 -35.86 -4.38 27.46
C ILE A 610 -36.46 -5.79 27.50
N LYS A 611 -37.76 -5.91 27.75
CA LYS A 611 -38.48 -7.19 27.75
C LYS A 611 -38.31 -7.90 26.41
N LYS A 612 -38.52 -7.18 25.30
CA LYS A 612 -38.38 -7.76 23.95
C LYS A 612 -36.96 -8.22 23.66
N ILE A 613 -35.95 -7.43 24.01
CA ILE A 613 -34.53 -7.78 23.81
C ILE A 613 -34.17 -9.04 24.61
N LYS A 614 -34.60 -9.12 25.88
CA LYS A 614 -34.37 -10.30 26.73
C LYS A 614 -35.05 -11.55 26.16
N GLU A 615 -36.29 -11.41 25.68
CA GLU A 615 -37.02 -12.49 25.00
C GLU A 615 -36.24 -13.01 23.78
N LEU A 616 -35.74 -12.11 22.93
CA LEU A 616 -34.96 -12.49 21.75
C LEU A 616 -33.63 -13.15 22.10
N LYS A 617 -32.94 -12.68 23.15
CA LYS A 617 -31.73 -13.35 23.67
C LYS A 617 -32.03 -14.78 24.10
N ASN A 618 -33.12 -15.00 24.84
CA ASN A 618 -33.53 -16.34 25.27
C ASN A 618 -33.89 -17.24 24.08
N LYS A 619 -34.52 -16.66 23.05
CA LYS A 619 -34.85 -17.36 21.79
C LYS A 619 -33.63 -17.55 20.86
N ASN A 620 -32.48 -16.94 21.17
CA ASN A 620 -31.31 -16.87 20.29
C ASN A 620 -31.59 -16.25 18.90
N ASP A 621 -32.56 -15.34 18.83
CA ASP A 621 -33.01 -14.69 17.59
C ASP A 621 -32.69 -13.17 17.58
N SER A 622 -33.03 -12.49 16.49
CA SER A 622 -32.85 -11.03 16.36
C SER A 622 -33.98 -10.35 15.58
N VAL A 623 -34.12 -9.04 15.80
CA VAL A 623 -35.08 -8.18 15.09
C VAL A 623 -34.42 -6.92 14.55
N GLY A 624 -35.06 -6.34 13.53
CA GLY A 624 -34.68 -5.06 12.94
C GLY A 624 -35.32 -3.86 13.64
N GLY A 625 -35.11 -2.67 13.07
CA GLY A 625 -35.70 -1.44 13.55
C GLY A 625 -35.54 -0.27 12.58
N ILE A 626 -36.15 0.85 12.92
CA ILE A 626 -36.07 2.11 12.17
C ILE A 626 -35.31 3.13 13.02
N VAL A 627 -34.33 3.80 12.42
CA VAL A 627 -33.62 4.94 13.02
C VAL A 627 -33.99 6.19 12.24
N GLU A 628 -34.45 7.22 12.95
CA GLU A 628 -34.72 8.54 12.37
C GLU A 628 -33.55 9.47 12.67
N CYS A 629 -33.17 10.29 11.70
CA CYS A 629 -32.16 11.32 11.80
C CYS A 629 -32.77 12.67 11.42
N ILE A 630 -32.43 13.70 12.20
CA ILE A 630 -32.88 15.07 12.01
C ILE A 630 -31.64 15.97 11.97
N ILE A 631 -31.57 16.80 10.94
CA ILE A 631 -30.51 17.78 10.74
C ILE A 631 -31.15 19.17 10.72
N THR A 632 -30.66 20.07 11.56
CA THR A 632 -31.16 21.46 11.69
C THR A 632 -30.04 22.46 11.49
N GLY A 633 -30.39 23.71 11.14
CA GLY A 633 -29.43 24.79 10.94
C GLY A 633 -28.75 24.77 9.57
N LEU A 634 -29.32 24.03 8.60
CA LEU A 634 -28.86 24.08 7.22
C LEU A 634 -29.37 25.35 6.55
N PRO A 635 -28.54 26.05 5.74
CA PRO A 635 -28.97 27.22 5.00
C PRO A 635 -29.94 26.83 3.88
N ILE A 636 -30.67 27.79 3.33
CA ILE A 636 -31.36 27.60 2.04
C ILE A 636 -30.28 27.41 0.95
N GLY A 637 -30.53 26.50 0.00
CA GLY A 637 -29.66 26.38 -1.17
C GLY A 637 -28.41 25.53 -0.96
N LEU A 638 -28.43 24.56 -0.04
CA LEU A 638 -27.37 23.53 0.05
C LEU A 638 -27.81 22.29 -0.74
N GLY A 639 -26.91 21.71 -1.53
CA GLY A 639 -27.20 20.57 -2.40
C GLY A 639 -27.21 20.94 -3.88
N GLU A 640 -27.27 19.92 -4.73
CA GLU A 640 -27.33 20.05 -6.19
C GLU A 640 -28.60 19.39 -6.74
N PRO A 641 -29.13 19.81 -7.90
CA PRO A 641 -30.22 19.09 -8.54
C PRO A 641 -29.74 17.74 -9.12
N LEU A 642 -30.68 16.82 -9.32
CA LEU A 642 -30.50 15.55 -10.03
C LEU A 642 -29.52 14.55 -9.36
N PHE A 643 -28.24 14.58 -9.72
CA PHE A 643 -27.29 13.49 -9.44
C PHE A 643 -26.64 13.59 -8.05
N ASP A 644 -26.35 14.80 -7.59
CA ASP A 644 -25.68 15.10 -6.31
C ASP A 644 -26.62 15.80 -5.33
N SER A 645 -27.91 15.43 -5.37
CA SER A 645 -28.91 15.92 -4.42
C SER A 645 -28.59 15.57 -2.97
N VAL A 646 -29.13 16.37 -2.04
CA VAL A 646 -29.01 16.10 -0.60
C VAL A 646 -29.47 14.67 -0.30
N GLU A 647 -30.58 14.24 -0.90
CA GLU A 647 -31.09 12.88 -0.77
C GLU A 647 -30.12 11.85 -1.33
N SER A 648 -29.54 12.08 -2.51
CA SER A 648 -28.64 11.09 -3.15
C SER A 648 -27.36 10.89 -2.35
N VAL A 649 -26.72 11.99 -1.91
CA VAL A 649 -25.47 11.94 -1.15
C VAL A 649 -25.66 11.31 0.24
N ILE A 650 -26.74 11.69 0.94
CA ILE A 650 -27.10 11.06 2.23
C ILE A 650 -27.42 9.58 2.01
N SER A 651 -28.23 9.24 0.99
CA SER A 651 -28.62 7.86 0.72
C SER A 651 -27.42 6.96 0.44
N HIS A 652 -26.51 7.42 -0.43
CA HIS A 652 -25.27 6.70 -0.73
C HIS A 652 -24.48 6.41 0.55
N SER A 653 -24.31 7.43 1.40
CA SER A 653 -23.61 7.32 2.68
C SER A 653 -24.31 6.38 3.67
N MET A 654 -25.64 6.40 3.73
CA MET A 654 -26.41 5.49 4.60
C MET A 654 -26.32 4.03 4.16
N PHE A 655 -26.31 3.75 2.85
CA PHE A 655 -26.14 2.38 2.35
C PHE A 655 -24.73 1.83 2.54
N CYS A 656 -23.72 2.68 2.84
CA CYS A 656 -22.42 2.22 3.31
C CYS A 656 -22.46 1.61 4.72
N ILE A 657 -23.47 1.91 5.53
CA ILE A 657 -23.63 1.36 6.87
C ILE A 657 -24.12 -0.09 6.76
N PRO A 658 -23.42 -1.09 7.37
CA PRO A 658 -23.87 -2.46 7.35
C PRO A 658 -25.29 -2.62 7.92
N ALA A 659 -26.07 -3.51 7.31
CA ALA A 659 -27.46 -3.84 7.67
C ALA A 659 -28.53 -2.79 7.30
N ILE A 660 -28.19 -1.65 6.70
CA ILE A 660 -29.20 -0.75 6.12
C ILE A 660 -29.82 -1.37 4.87
N LYS A 661 -31.15 -1.25 4.73
CA LYS A 661 -31.92 -1.80 3.60
C LYS A 661 -32.90 -0.83 2.96
N ALA A 662 -33.25 0.26 3.63
CA ALA A 662 -34.07 1.31 3.04
C ALA A 662 -33.71 2.65 3.68
N ILE A 663 -33.99 3.72 2.94
CA ILE A 663 -33.97 5.10 3.40
C ILE A 663 -35.20 5.83 2.84
N GLU A 664 -35.80 6.71 3.64
CA GLU A 664 -36.87 7.60 3.20
C GLU A 664 -36.68 9.00 3.81
N PHE A 665 -37.18 10.04 3.14
CA PHE A 665 -37.07 11.45 3.55
C PHE A 665 -38.45 12.05 3.81
N GLY A 666 -38.57 12.95 4.79
CA GLY A 666 -39.81 13.64 5.12
C GLY A 666 -40.95 12.69 5.48
N SER A 667 -42.09 12.81 4.78
CA SER A 667 -43.22 11.89 4.89
C SER A 667 -42.94 10.53 4.25
N GLY A 668 -41.93 10.41 3.40
CA GLY A 668 -41.47 9.14 2.82
C GLY A 668 -42.60 8.39 2.12
N PHE A 669 -42.72 7.08 2.40
CA PHE A 669 -43.80 6.27 1.84
C PHE A 669 -45.20 6.67 2.29
N LYS A 670 -45.36 7.49 3.34
CA LYS A 670 -46.68 7.99 3.76
C LYS A 670 -47.27 8.99 2.75
N SER A 671 -46.43 9.65 1.94
CA SER A 671 -46.92 10.65 0.97
C SER A 671 -47.90 10.08 -0.05
N VAL A 672 -47.78 8.79 -0.39
CA VAL A 672 -48.66 8.11 -1.37
C VAL A 672 -50.11 8.01 -0.92
N GLN A 673 -50.38 8.26 0.37
CA GLN A 673 -51.72 8.24 0.97
C GLN A 673 -52.36 9.64 1.04
N ASN A 674 -51.63 10.69 0.69
CA ASN A 674 -52.05 12.08 0.85
C ASN A 674 -52.42 12.71 -0.50
N TYR A 675 -53.43 13.59 -0.52
CA TYR A 675 -53.63 14.51 -1.65
C TYR A 675 -52.51 15.54 -1.71
N GLY A 676 -52.26 16.13 -2.90
CA GLY A 676 -51.26 17.17 -3.07
C GLY A 676 -51.43 18.34 -2.09
N SER A 677 -52.68 18.80 -1.86
CA SER A 677 -52.99 19.85 -0.89
C SER A 677 -52.65 19.50 0.56
N GLN A 678 -52.59 18.21 0.90
CA GLN A 678 -52.20 17.73 2.24
C GLN A 678 -50.70 17.48 2.37
N ASN A 679 -50.02 17.26 1.23
CA ASN A 679 -48.59 16.94 1.18
C ASN A 679 -47.73 18.16 0.90
N ASN A 680 -48.26 19.19 0.25
CA ASN A 680 -47.55 20.43 -0.03
C ASN A 680 -47.25 21.17 1.28
N ASP A 681 -45.99 21.60 1.44
CA ASP A 681 -45.56 22.39 2.58
C ASP A 681 -45.76 23.88 2.26
N GLU A 682 -46.86 24.46 2.76
CA GLU A 682 -47.20 25.87 2.52
C GLU A 682 -46.17 26.82 3.13
N PHE A 683 -45.67 27.76 2.32
CA PHE A 683 -44.67 28.74 2.72
C PHE A 683 -45.28 29.93 3.46
N TYR A 684 -44.58 30.43 4.47
CA TYR A 684 -44.89 31.67 5.16
C TYR A 684 -43.60 32.38 5.58
N PHE A 685 -43.69 33.67 5.92
CA PHE A 685 -42.59 34.42 6.54
C PHE A 685 -42.73 34.36 8.06
N ASP A 686 -41.67 34.01 8.77
CA ASP A 686 -41.65 34.15 10.24
C ASP A 686 -41.51 35.62 10.66
N GLY A 687 -41.59 35.88 11.98
CA GLY A 687 -41.49 37.23 12.54
C GLY A 687 -40.15 37.94 12.31
N GLU A 688 -39.15 37.24 11.78
CA GLU A 688 -37.82 37.77 11.43
C GLU A 688 -37.64 37.93 9.91
N GLY A 689 -38.67 37.62 9.12
CA GLY A 689 -38.64 37.71 7.65
C GLY A 689 -38.00 36.52 6.95
N ASN A 690 -37.75 35.40 7.64
CA ASN A 690 -37.25 34.18 7.02
C ASN A 690 -38.39 33.35 6.42
N VAL A 691 -38.15 32.72 5.28
CA VAL A 691 -39.11 31.77 4.68
C VAL A 691 -39.13 30.47 5.49
N LYS A 692 -40.32 30.05 5.91
CA LYS A 692 -40.61 28.81 6.64
C LYS A 692 -41.78 28.08 5.98
N THR A 693 -42.05 26.85 6.42
CA THR A 693 -43.24 26.10 6.01
C THR A 693 -44.07 25.64 7.20
N HIS A 694 -45.40 25.59 7.05
CA HIS A 694 -46.32 25.18 8.12
C HIS A 694 -46.18 23.69 8.48
N THR A 695 -45.85 22.86 7.49
CA THR A 695 -45.54 21.43 7.63
C THR A 695 -44.14 21.13 7.09
N ASN A 696 -43.66 19.90 7.25
CA ASN A 696 -42.36 19.47 6.72
C ASN A 696 -42.44 18.07 6.08
N ASN A 697 -43.43 17.89 5.22
CA ASN A 697 -43.65 16.66 4.47
C ASN A 697 -42.52 16.38 3.47
N CYS A 698 -41.92 17.41 2.87
CA CYS A 698 -40.73 17.30 2.03
C CYS A 698 -39.46 16.91 2.82
N GLY A 699 -39.49 17.04 4.15
CA GLY A 699 -38.36 16.70 5.01
C GLY A 699 -37.15 17.61 4.79
N GLY A 700 -37.38 18.90 4.57
CA GLY A 700 -36.36 19.94 4.47
C GLY A 700 -35.67 20.05 3.11
N ILE A 701 -36.11 19.27 2.11
CA ILE A 701 -35.46 19.17 0.80
C ILE A 701 -36.50 19.29 -0.31
N LEU A 702 -36.24 20.14 -1.29
CA LEU A 702 -37.06 20.29 -2.49
C LEU A 702 -36.13 20.38 -3.71
N GLY A 703 -36.40 19.58 -4.75
CA GLY A 703 -35.58 19.56 -5.97
C GLY A 703 -34.12 19.16 -5.75
N GLY A 704 -33.83 18.44 -4.65
CA GLY A 704 -32.48 18.07 -4.26
C GLY A 704 -31.73 19.08 -3.39
N ILE A 705 -32.40 20.18 -3.00
CA ILE A 705 -31.79 21.34 -2.36
C ILE A 705 -32.51 21.67 -1.04
N THR A 706 -31.77 22.08 -0.01
CA THR A 706 -32.34 22.43 1.29
C THR A 706 -33.18 23.71 1.27
N ASN A 707 -34.31 23.70 1.99
CA ASN A 707 -35.21 24.85 2.13
C ASN A 707 -35.18 25.51 3.52
N SER A 708 -34.14 25.26 4.32
CA SER A 708 -33.94 25.66 5.74
C SER A 708 -34.83 25.01 6.79
N MET A 709 -35.85 24.25 6.39
CA MET A 709 -36.56 23.39 7.33
C MET A 709 -35.67 22.20 7.73
N PRO A 710 -35.93 21.56 8.88
CA PRO A 710 -35.14 20.40 9.31
C PRO A 710 -35.11 19.31 8.23
N VAL A 711 -33.92 18.83 7.89
CA VAL A 711 -33.79 17.65 7.05
C VAL A 711 -34.10 16.42 7.88
N VAL A 712 -35.12 15.66 7.50
CA VAL A 712 -35.58 14.48 8.26
C VAL A 712 -35.54 13.26 7.35
N PHE A 713 -34.85 12.22 7.79
CA PHE A 713 -34.83 10.93 7.09
C PHE A 713 -34.84 9.76 8.04
N ARG A 714 -35.28 8.60 7.55
CA ARG A 714 -35.35 7.34 8.30
C ARG A 714 -34.63 6.25 7.55
N VAL A 715 -33.89 5.42 8.27
CA VAL A 715 -33.23 4.22 7.71
C VAL A 715 -33.78 2.95 8.35
N ALA A 716 -34.01 1.94 7.51
CA ALA A 716 -34.41 0.61 7.95
C ALA A 716 -33.18 -0.27 8.18
N VAL A 717 -33.02 -0.72 9.44
CA VAL A 717 -31.95 -1.64 9.86
C VAL A 717 -32.51 -3.05 9.90
N LYS A 718 -31.96 -3.95 9.07
CA LYS A 718 -32.39 -5.36 9.06
C LYS A 718 -31.95 -6.10 10.35
N PRO A 719 -32.60 -7.23 10.68
CA PRO A 719 -32.12 -8.13 11.73
C PRO A 719 -30.67 -8.61 11.54
N THR A 720 -30.01 -8.93 12.65
CA THR A 720 -28.66 -9.49 12.65
C THR A 720 -28.67 -10.89 12.04
N SER A 721 -27.84 -11.16 11.04
CA SER A 721 -27.81 -12.49 10.40
C SER A 721 -27.12 -13.57 11.24
N SER A 722 -26.32 -13.15 12.23
CA SER A 722 -25.64 -14.07 13.14
C SER A 722 -26.56 -14.34 14.33
N ILE A 723 -27.28 -15.45 14.27
CA ILE A 723 -28.22 -15.89 15.31
C ILE A 723 -27.88 -17.32 15.75
N GLY A 724 -28.30 -17.67 16.95
CA GLY A 724 -28.08 -18.98 17.55
C GLY A 724 -29.22 -19.95 17.26
N ILE A 725 -29.96 -19.77 16.17
CA ILE A 725 -30.97 -20.71 15.66
C ILE A 725 -30.37 -21.44 14.44
N TRP A 726 -30.74 -22.71 14.27
CA TRP A 726 -30.35 -23.48 13.09
C TRP A 726 -30.94 -22.88 11.82
N GLN A 727 -30.09 -22.65 10.83
CA GLN A 727 -30.49 -22.15 9.51
C GLN A 727 -29.94 -23.06 8.42
N ASN A 728 -30.66 -23.15 7.30
CA ASN A 728 -30.17 -23.86 6.12
C ASN A 728 -29.15 -22.98 5.38
N THR A 729 -28.05 -23.58 4.93
CA THR A 729 -27.01 -22.95 4.11
C THR A 729 -26.37 -24.00 3.20
N ILE A 730 -25.29 -23.62 2.51
CA ILE A 730 -24.49 -24.50 1.66
C ILE A 730 -23.08 -24.66 2.22
N ASN A 731 -22.45 -25.78 1.96
CA ASN A 731 -21.02 -25.94 2.14
C ASN A 731 -20.34 -25.73 0.79
N ILE A 732 -19.61 -24.62 0.66
CA ILE A 732 -18.98 -24.23 -0.61
C ILE A 732 -17.75 -25.06 -0.97
N LYS A 733 -17.24 -25.88 -0.04
CA LYS A 733 -16.14 -26.82 -0.31
C LYS A 733 -16.66 -28.17 -0.79
N THR A 734 -17.72 -28.68 -0.16
CA THR A 734 -18.28 -30.00 -0.49
C THR A 734 -19.44 -29.94 -1.48
N PHE A 735 -19.92 -28.74 -1.83
CA PHE A 735 -21.07 -28.52 -2.72
C PHE A 735 -22.37 -29.20 -2.22
N GLN A 736 -22.58 -29.22 -0.90
CA GLN A 736 -23.75 -29.84 -0.28
C GLN A 736 -24.58 -28.83 0.51
N ASN A 737 -25.89 -29.07 0.60
CA ASN A 737 -26.77 -28.36 1.53
C ASN A 737 -26.47 -28.80 2.96
N VAL A 738 -26.24 -27.85 3.85
CA VAL A 738 -25.91 -28.10 5.26
C VAL A 738 -26.68 -27.15 6.16
N LYS A 739 -26.64 -27.39 7.47
CA LYS A 739 -27.19 -26.46 8.46
C LYS A 739 -26.06 -25.73 9.18
N ILE A 740 -26.33 -24.49 9.57
CA ILE A 740 -25.41 -23.66 10.37
C ILE A 740 -26.15 -23.08 11.56
N LYS A 741 -25.45 -23.02 12.69
CA LYS A 741 -25.87 -22.33 13.91
C LYS A 741 -24.68 -21.54 14.41
N ILE A 742 -24.82 -20.23 14.58
CA ILE A 742 -23.68 -19.41 15.00
C ILE A 742 -23.62 -19.42 16.52
N GLN A 743 -22.46 -19.84 17.02
CA GLN A 743 -22.14 -19.79 18.44
C GLN A 743 -21.41 -18.46 18.72
N GLY A 744 -21.88 -17.69 19.69
CA GLY A 744 -21.19 -16.46 20.08
C GLY A 744 -22.10 -15.33 20.54
N ARG A 745 -21.49 -14.14 20.69
CA ARG A 745 -22.09 -12.94 21.28
C ARG A 745 -22.64 -12.04 20.17
N HIS A 746 -23.89 -12.21 19.80
CA HIS A 746 -24.54 -11.41 18.76
C HIS A 746 -25.53 -10.39 19.34
N ASP A 747 -25.79 -9.31 18.60
CA ASP A 747 -26.81 -8.36 18.98
C ASP A 747 -28.20 -8.89 18.60
N PRO A 748 -29.14 -9.00 19.56
CA PRO A 748 -30.54 -9.30 19.27
C PRO A 748 -31.24 -8.15 18.53
N CYS A 749 -30.70 -6.93 18.58
CA CYS A 749 -31.17 -5.80 17.78
C CYS A 749 -30.04 -4.79 17.55
N ILE A 750 -29.46 -4.76 16.34
CA ILE A 750 -28.37 -3.84 16.00
C ILE A 750 -28.84 -2.38 15.94
N ALA A 751 -30.12 -2.14 15.59
CA ALA A 751 -30.69 -0.80 15.39
C ALA A 751 -30.46 0.13 16.58
N ILE A 752 -30.33 -0.41 17.79
CA ILE A 752 -30.08 0.33 19.04
C ILE A 752 -28.72 1.06 19.03
N ARG A 753 -27.72 0.53 18.32
CA ARG A 753 -26.36 1.11 18.23
C ARG A 753 -26.09 1.88 16.94
N VAL A 754 -27.08 1.91 16.04
CA VAL A 754 -26.98 2.57 14.74
C VAL A 754 -27.05 4.11 14.81
N PRO A 755 -27.75 4.77 15.77
CA PRO A 755 -27.89 6.23 15.75
C PRO A 755 -26.57 7.01 15.67
N PRO A 756 -25.53 6.73 16.49
CA PRO A 756 -24.25 7.45 16.37
C PRO A 756 -23.58 7.27 15.01
N ILE A 757 -23.82 6.13 14.35
CA ILE A 757 -23.26 5.82 13.01
C ILE A 757 -24.02 6.63 11.95
N VAL A 758 -25.35 6.71 12.05
CA VAL A 758 -26.18 7.53 11.15
C VAL A 758 -25.85 9.01 11.28
N GLU A 759 -25.69 9.53 12.50
CA GLU A 759 -25.25 10.91 12.73
C GLU A 759 -23.88 11.18 12.08
N ALA A 760 -22.93 10.27 12.27
CA ALA A 760 -21.59 10.38 11.72
C ALA A 760 -21.60 10.42 10.18
N MET A 761 -22.30 9.49 9.55
CA MET A 761 -22.38 9.41 8.10
C MET A 761 -23.16 10.58 7.50
N ALA A 762 -24.22 11.06 8.18
CA ALA A 762 -24.95 12.25 7.76
C ALA A 762 -24.07 13.51 7.86
N ALA A 763 -23.27 13.64 8.92
CA ALA A 763 -22.34 14.75 9.07
C ALA A 763 -21.29 14.78 7.96
N ILE A 764 -20.78 13.63 7.56
CA ILE A 764 -19.85 13.49 6.44
C ILE A 764 -20.51 13.98 5.15
N SER A 765 -21.72 13.50 4.83
CA SER A 765 -22.47 13.89 3.63
C SER A 765 -22.72 15.40 3.58
N ILE A 766 -23.20 15.98 4.68
CA ILE A 766 -23.52 17.40 4.76
C ILE A 766 -22.26 18.25 4.66
N LEU A 767 -21.17 17.86 5.33
CA LEU A 767 -19.92 18.61 5.21
C LEU A 767 -19.37 18.56 3.78
N ASP A 768 -19.45 17.41 3.11
CA ASP A 768 -19.03 17.28 1.72
C ASP A 768 -19.82 18.20 0.79
N LEU A 769 -21.13 18.36 1.01
CA LEU A 769 -21.96 19.31 0.27
C LEU A 769 -21.62 20.77 0.60
N PHE A 770 -21.27 21.08 1.85
CA PHE A 770 -20.85 22.43 2.24
C PHE A 770 -19.58 22.89 1.54
N GLU A 771 -18.63 21.98 1.31
CA GLU A 771 -17.35 22.29 0.67
C GLU A 771 -17.41 22.26 -0.87
N GLN A 772 -18.58 21.93 -1.43
CA GLN A 772 -18.87 22.03 -2.86
C GLN A 772 -19.44 23.40 -3.25
N LYS A 773 -20.12 24.06 -2.31
CA LYS A 773 -20.61 25.43 -2.42
C LYS A 773 -19.46 26.43 -2.28
#